data_AF-A0A1I6AIA0-F1
#
_entry.id   AF-A0A1I6AIA0-F1
#
_cell.length_a   1.000
_cell.length_b   1.000
_cell.length_c   1.000
_cell.angle_alpha   90.00
_cell.angle_beta   90.00
_cell.angle_gamma   90.00
#
_symmetry.space_group_name_H-M   'P 1'
#
loop_
_entity.id
_entity.type
_entity.pdbx_description
1 polymer ?
#
loop_
_entity_poly.entity_id
_entity_poly.type
_entity_poly.pdbx_seq_one_letter_code
_entity_poly.pdbx_strand_id
1 'polypeptide(L)'
;MSFIVASSKADFQQYIRQRVKELAEPGEQEALALFAEEYFGVTSLEDLGSRHERELIDGLLCAWRMMQQSGNADGELLARFRGGFPPGYSTRFSPATAVADLQFLQGLSADNPLAMSFYQREGGKDTELHCKLYHFGGSLPLSDVMPVLDNLGLRVLGEFPFQITRDDGQTFWIHDFVFCNALDAELDIEDVNELFRGAFTAIWNGKAENDAFNRLILLAGIHWREAALLRALGRYIKQIRMGFELPYIAATLANHAPIARELVRLFKTRFFLARKPSAGELEQKLEQAILSALDGVAVLNEDRILRRYLDLIKATLRTNFYQTDAQGQPKDYFSLKFNPAAIPELPLPRPMYEIFVYSPRVEGVHLRGGKVARGGLRWSDREEDYRTEVLGLTKAQQVKNAVIVPAGAKGGFVPRRLPHEAGRDAVQQEAIACYRIFIQGLLDITDNLVDGKVVPPPQVIRHDDDDYYLVVAADKGTATFSDIANGIAADYGFWMGDAFASGGSVGYDHKGMAITARGAWISVQRHFRELGVDVQKDPITVIGIGDMSGDVFGNGLLRSRSVRLLAAFNHLEIFIDPNPVDAGRSFDERQRLYHLPRSGWSDYNTELISEGGGVFSRQLKQIPLSPQIREVFDIDEEHLTPNELINRLLKAPVDLIWNGGIGTYIKASSESHADVGDKANDGLRVNGNEVRARVIGEGGNLGMTQLGRVEYCLRGGACNTDFIDNAGGVSCSDQEVNIKILLNELVSSGQMTLEQRNSLLVEMTDEVAQLVLASNYKQTQAISLARSQVVPTMIEYRRFINVMESSGRLSRVLEALPEDEQLAERASTGQGLTRPELAVLVSYAKADLKERLVAAPVLDDPLLAATLQRAFPRQLVEGHAEALGRHKLRREIIATQLANDLVNHMGITFLRRMEQSTGANVGQIVAAYVLAREVFHIAEAFAAIEQLDNQLPAELQLELMHELVRLARGATRWFLRRRGPELEPSVEAEHFAPRIRALNAGFDGMLEGSVRELWQERFDYFIQAGVPAPIARQAAGTVHLYTLLGVIRAADATGEPEEKVAKVLFTLGSELQLPWLGEQVNSLPAITQWQALAREAYRDQLENQLSALTISVLQNGRTTASAAELVSAWLEDNQVPMARWQKLVAELRAAGPSDYPMMAVATRELAELASTVDR
;
A
#
# COMPACT_ATOMS: atom_id res chain seq x y z
N MET A 1 -11.08 71.73 24.60
CA MET A 1 -12.05 70.94 25.38
C MET A 1 -12.09 71.54 26.78
N SER A 2 -13.24 72.08 27.18
CA SER A 2 -13.47 72.77 28.46
C SER A 2 -13.69 71.78 29.60
N PHE A 3 -13.23 72.12 30.81
CA PHE A 3 -13.74 71.55 32.05
C PHE A 3 -14.94 72.36 32.50
N ILE A 4 -15.93 71.73 33.11
CA ILE A 4 -17.09 72.45 33.66
C ILE A 4 -16.64 73.09 34.97
N VAL A 5 -16.53 74.42 34.97
CA VAL A 5 -16.27 75.19 36.18
C VAL A 5 -17.61 75.52 36.83
N ALA A 6 -17.94 74.84 37.92
CA ALA A 6 -19.16 75.05 38.68
C ALA A 6 -18.84 75.31 40.16
N SER A 7 -19.40 76.40 40.72
CA SER A 7 -19.20 76.81 42.12
C SER A 7 -19.99 75.96 43.12
N SER A 8 -21.00 75.24 42.65
CA SER A 8 -21.81 74.33 43.46
C SER A 8 -22.37 73.20 42.60
N LYS A 9 -22.87 72.14 43.24
CA LYS A 9 -23.50 71.01 42.54
C LYS A 9 -24.77 71.42 41.79
N ALA A 10 -25.50 72.41 42.31
CA ALA A 10 -26.65 73.00 41.64
C ALA A 10 -26.23 73.74 40.36
N ASP A 11 -25.12 74.50 40.40
CA ASP A 11 -24.60 75.20 39.22
C ASP A 11 -24.15 74.22 38.13
N PHE A 12 -23.51 73.11 38.54
CA PHE A 12 -23.13 72.03 37.63
C PHE A 12 -24.35 71.38 36.98
N GLN A 13 -25.37 71.03 37.78
CA GLN A 13 -26.61 70.43 37.27
C GLN A 13 -27.34 71.37 36.31
N GLN A 14 -27.40 72.66 36.62
CA GLN A 14 -28.02 73.66 35.74
C GLN A 14 -27.26 73.79 34.41
N TYR A 15 -25.93 73.81 34.47
CA TYR A 15 -25.07 73.82 33.27
C TYR A 15 -25.31 72.60 32.39
N ILE A 16 -25.28 71.40 32.98
CA ILE A 16 -25.58 70.15 32.27
C ILE A 16 -26.99 70.18 31.69
N ARG A 17 -27.99 70.64 32.44
CA ARG A 17 -29.39 70.72 31.99
C ARG A 17 -29.56 71.58 30.75
N GLN A 18 -28.86 72.71 30.70
CA GLN A 18 -28.87 73.59 29.54
C GLN A 18 -28.18 72.94 28.34
N ARG A 19 -27.02 72.32 28.57
CA ARG A 19 -26.24 71.70 27.51
C ARG A 19 -26.92 70.45 26.93
N VAL A 20 -27.61 69.69 27.76
CA VAL A 20 -28.47 68.56 27.36
C VAL A 20 -29.62 69.03 26.49
N LYS A 21 -30.31 70.13 26.82
CA LYS A 21 -31.39 70.67 26.00
C LYS A 21 -30.96 71.04 24.58
N GLU A 22 -29.70 71.43 24.41
CA GLU A 22 -29.12 71.75 23.10
C GLU A 22 -28.75 70.52 22.27
N LEU A 23 -28.53 69.36 22.93
CA LEU A 23 -28.03 68.14 22.29
C LEU A 23 -29.10 67.03 22.19
N ALA A 24 -30.18 67.12 22.95
CA ALA A 24 -31.25 66.14 22.98
C ALA A 24 -32.19 66.25 21.78
N GLU A 25 -32.72 65.10 21.33
CA GLU A 25 -33.72 65.07 20.28
C GLU A 25 -35.05 65.73 20.72
N PRO A 26 -35.83 66.29 19.79
CA PRO A 26 -37.12 66.90 20.10
C PRO A 26 -38.06 65.89 20.77
N GLY A 27 -38.53 66.21 21.99
CA GLY A 27 -39.44 65.38 22.77
C GLY A 27 -38.81 64.64 23.96
N GLU A 28 -37.48 64.60 24.06
CA GLU A 28 -36.78 63.87 25.14
C GLU A 28 -36.07 64.78 26.16
N GLN A 29 -36.01 66.08 25.85
CA GLN A 29 -35.23 67.10 26.56
C GLN A 29 -35.50 67.16 28.08
N GLU A 30 -36.76 67.04 28.49
CA GLU A 30 -37.15 67.17 29.89
C GLU A 30 -36.87 65.90 30.69
N ALA A 31 -37.08 64.73 30.06
CA ALA A 31 -36.83 63.44 30.68
C ALA A 31 -35.32 63.15 30.80
N LEU A 32 -34.54 63.49 29.77
CA LEU A 32 -33.07 63.40 29.81
C LEU A 32 -32.47 64.41 30.81
N ALA A 33 -33.06 65.60 30.96
CA ALA A 33 -32.66 66.58 31.97
C ALA A 33 -32.88 66.07 33.41
N LEU A 34 -34.02 65.43 33.69
CA LEU A 34 -34.30 64.77 34.98
C LEU A 34 -33.33 63.62 35.23
N PHE A 35 -33.12 62.78 34.22
CA PHE A 35 -32.15 61.70 34.29
C PHE A 35 -30.72 62.21 34.56
N ALA A 36 -30.33 63.34 33.99
CA ALA A 36 -29.03 63.96 34.26
C ALA A 36 -28.85 64.41 35.71
N GLU A 37 -29.90 64.96 36.32
CA GLU A 37 -29.89 65.36 37.72
C GLU A 37 -29.66 64.16 38.65
N GLU A 38 -30.31 63.03 38.36
CA GLU A 38 -30.13 61.76 39.09
C GLU A 38 -28.76 61.12 38.81
N TYR A 39 -28.36 61.04 37.54
CA TYR A 39 -27.14 60.38 37.07
C TYR A 39 -25.87 61.00 37.69
N PHE A 40 -25.81 62.33 37.79
CA PHE A 40 -24.71 63.05 38.45
C PHE A 40 -24.98 63.33 39.93
N GLY A 41 -26.20 63.12 40.41
CA GLY A 41 -26.66 63.42 41.77
C GLY A 41 -25.89 62.67 42.86
N VAL A 42 -25.30 61.52 42.55
CA VAL A 42 -24.52 60.68 43.47
C VAL A 42 -23.01 60.93 43.45
N THR A 43 -22.47 61.67 42.47
CA THR A 43 -21.03 61.91 42.32
C THR A 43 -20.60 63.26 42.91
N SER A 44 -19.45 63.34 43.57
CA SER A 44 -18.99 64.58 44.21
C SER A 44 -18.72 65.68 43.18
N LEU A 45 -18.86 66.96 43.55
CA LEU A 45 -18.57 68.07 42.64
C LEU A 45 -17.08 68.11 42.24
N GLU A 46 -16.19 67.67 43.13
CA GLU A 46 -14.75 67.59 42.89
C GLU A 46 -14.42 66.54 41.80
N ASP A 47 -15.06 65.37 41.85
CA ASP A 47 -14.93 64.33 40.83
C ASP A 47 -15.57 64.73 39.49
N LEU A 48 -16.64 65.53 39.51
CA LEU A 48 -17.28 66.03 38.29
C LEU A 48 -16.47 67.16 37.65
N GLY A 49 -15.91 68.07 38.46
CA GLY A 49 -15.10 69.19 37.99
C GLY A 49 -13.73 68.81 37.46
N SER A 50 -13.22 67.63 37.83
CA SER A 50 -11.96 67.06 37.32
C SER A 50 -12.10 66.34 35.97
N ARG A 51 -13.33 66.22 35.43
CA ARG A 51 -13.61 65.57 34.14
C ARG A 51 -13.97 66.58 33.06
N HIS A 52 -13.67 66.25 31.81
CA HIS A 52 -13.98 67.12 30.68
C HIS A 52 -15.49 67.20 30.45
N GLU A 53 -15.99 68.39 30.06
CA GLU A 53 -17.41 68.62 29.77
C GLU A 53 -17.99 67.59 28.79
N ARG A 54 -17.23 67.31 27.73
CA ARG A 54 -17.62 66.35 26.70
C ARG A 54 -17.71 64.92 27.25
N GLU A 55 -16.78 64.50 28.10
CA GLU A 55 -16.79 63.17 28.73
C GLU A 55 -18.05 62.96 29.58
N LEU A 56 -18.41 63.99 30.35
CA LEU A 56 -19.61 63.97 31.19
C LEU A 56 -20.87 63.88 30.35
N ILE A 57 -20.99 64.70 29.30
CA ILE A 57 -22.18 64.75 28.45
C ILE A 57 -22.34 63.48 27.62
N ASP A 58 -21.26 63.00 27.01
CA ASP A 58 -21.31 61.77 26.23
C ASP A 58 -21.67 60.58 27.14
N GLY A 59 -21.07 60.51 28.34
CA GLY A 59 -21.41 59.50 29.34
C GLY A 59 -22.88 59.55 29.80
N LEU A 60 -23.44 60.75 29.98
CA LEU A 60 -24.85 60.95 30.30
C LEU A 60 -25.77 60.48 29.17
N LEU A 61 -25.50 60.91 27.93
CA LEU A 61 -26.31 60.55 26.76
C LEU A 61 -26.27 59.04 26.48
N CYS A 62 -25.12 58.39 26.72
CA CYS A 62 -25.00 56.93 26.61
C CYS A 62 -25.92 56.26 27.61
N ALA A 63 -25.85 56.66 28.88
CA ALA A 63 -26.65 56.08 29.95
C ALA A 63 -28.15 56.26 29.71
N TRP A 64 -28.55 57.41 29.18
CA TRP A 64 -29.94 57.67 28.79
C TRP A 64 -30.43 56.76 27.66
N ARG A 65 -29.64 56.64 26.58
CA ARG A 65 -29.98 55.77 25.45
C ARG A 65 -30.02 54.29 25.85
N MET A 66 -29.16 53.85 26.78
CA MET A 66 -29.25 52.50 27.36
C MET A 66 -30.56 52.29 28.11
N MET A 67 -30.94 53.23 28.97
CA MET A 67 -32.20 53.13 29.75
C MET A 67 -33.41 52.99 28.84
N GLN A 68 -33.38 53.62 27.66
CA GLN A 68 -34.44 53.52 26.65
C GLN A 68 -34.45 52.19 25.89
N GLN A 69 -33.30 51.56 25.66
CA GLN A 69 -33.19 50.30 24.91
C GLN A 69 -33.33 49.04 25.78
N SER A 70 -32.92 49.10 27.05
CA SER A 70 -32.86 47.95 27.97
C SER A 70 -33.33 48.38 29.37
N GLY A 71 -34.48 47.89 29.85
CA GLY A 71 -34.96 48.25 31.20
C GLY A 71 -33.96 47.89 32.31
N ASN A 72 -33.71 48.81 33.25
CA ASN A 72 -33.00 48.79 34.57
C ASN A 72 -31.78 47.87 34.86
N ALA A 73 -31.50 46.79 34.12
CA ALA A 73 -30.41 45.84 34.41
C ALA A 73 -29.01 46.33 33.99
N ASP A 74 -28.92 47.34 33.11
CA ASP A 74 -27.66 47.75 32.47
C ASP A 74 -27.04 49.06 33.01
N GLY A 75 -27.66 49.73 33.98
CA GLY A 75 -27.10 50.95 34.60
C GLY A 75 -25.82 50.69 35.40
N GLU A 76 -25.70 49.48 35.97
CA GLU A 76 -24.50 49.02 36.68
C GLU A 76 -23.33 48.76 35.71
N LEU A 77 -23.62 48.42 34.46
CA LEU A 77 -22.61 48.22 33.44
C LEU A 77 -21.87 49.50 33.09
N LEU A 78 -22.61 50.58 32.86
CA LEU A 78 -22.00 51.86 32.48
C LEU A 78 -21.20 52.47 33.64
N ALA A 79 -21.55 52.13 34.89
CA ALA A 79 -20.73 52.44 36.06
C ALA A 79 -19.35 51.74 35.99
N ARG A 80 -19.29 50.50 35.49
CA ARG A 80 -18.03 49.76 35.34
C ARG A 80 -17.09 50.33 34.27
N PHE A 81 -17.62 51.00 33.25
CA PHE A 81 -16.83 51.61 32.17
C PHE A 81 -16.72 53.15 32.30
N ARG A 82 -17.05 53.70 33.47
CA ARG A 82 -17.12 55.14 33.70
C ARG A 82 -15.74 55.81 33.56
N GLY A 83 -15.58 56.66 32.55
CA GLY A 83 -14.31 57.33 32.23
C GLY A 83 -13.32 56.49 31.42
N GLY A 84 -13.75 55.30 30.96
CA GLY A 84 -12.91 54.39 30.19
C GLY A 84 -12.77 54.76 28.71
N PHE A 85 -13.67 55.57 28.14
CA PHE A 85 -13.66 55.92 26.72
C PHE A 85 -12.74 57.12 26.43
N PRO A 86 -11.79 57.02 25.48
CA PRO A 86 -10.87 58.09 25.18
C PRO A 86 -11.56 59.22 24.41
N PRO A 87 -11.11 60.49 24.54
CA PRO A 87 -11.71 61.63 23.82
C PRO A 87 -11.80 61.44 22.30
N GLY A 88 -10.82 60.73 21.71
CA GLY A 88 -10.83 60.40 20.28
C GLY A 88 -12.01 59.51 19.87
N TYR A 89 -12.42 58.56 20.71
CA TYR A 89 -13.59 57.71 20.47
C TYR A 89 -14.88 58.55 20.49
N SER A 90 -15.06 59.37 21.53
CA SER A 90 -16.26 60.20 21.70
C SER A 90 -16.38 61.34 20.67
N THR A 91 -15.29 61.63 19.95
CA THR A 91 -15.35 62.52 18.77
C THR A 91 -15.94 61.87 17.53
N ARG A 92 -15.83 60.54 17.42
CA ARG A 92 -16.15 59.78 16.21
C ARG A 92 -17.50 59.08 16.28
N PHE A 93 -17.89 58.58 17.45
CA PHE A 93 -19.08 57.76 17.64
C PHE A 93 -20.14 58.45 18.48
N SER A 94 -21.41 58.15 18.18
CA SER A 94 -22.54 58.64 18.96
C SER A 94 -22.67 57.85 20.27
N PRO A 95 -23.35 58.42 21.27
CA PRO A 95 -23.66 57.71 22.49
C PRO A 95 -24.41 56.38 22.27
N ALA A 96 -25.34 56.32 21.31
CA ALA A 96 -26.04 55.08 20.96
C ALA A 96 -25.11 53.99 20.40
N THR A 97 -24.10 54.37 19.60
CA THR A 97 -23.07 53.42 19.13
C THR A 97 -22.22 52.91 20.28
N ALA A 98 -21.87 53.77 21.25
CA ALA A 98 -21.10 53.37 22.42
C ALA A 98 -21.83 52.33 23.29
N VAL A 99 -23.15 52.43 23.38
CA VAL A 99 -24.00 51.41 24.03
C VAL A 99 -23.89 50.06 23.33
N ALA A 100 -23.99 50.03 22.01
CA ALA A 100 -23.86 48.81 21.23
C ALA A 100 -22.46 48.20 21.40
N ASP A 101 -21.41 49.02 21.36
CA ASP A 101 -20.03 48.58 21.57
C ASP A 101 -19.84 47.97 22.99
N LEU A 102 -20.47 48.53 24.03
CA LEU A 102 -20.42 47.99 25.39
C LEU A 102 -20.99 46.56 25.50
N GLN A 103 -22.02 46.22 24.71
CA GLN A 103 -22.57 44.87 24.68
C GLN A 103 -21.55 43.85 24.14
N PHE A 104 -20.74 44.25 23.14
CA PHE A 104 -19.64 43.41 22.66
C PHE A 104 -18.53 43.28 23.72
N LEU A 105 -18.13 44.39 24.36
CA LEU A 105 -17.10 44.37 25.40
C LEU A 105 -17.47 43.50 26.61
N GLN A 106 -18.75 43.43 26.97
CA GLN A 106 -19.23 42.53 28.03
C GLN A 106 -19.02 41.05 27.73
N GLY A 107 -19.19 40.66 26.48
CA GLY A 107 -19.03 39.27 26.04
C GLY A 107 -17.57 38.82 25.94
N LEU A 108 -16.62 39.74 26.12
CA LEU A 108 -15.20 39.45 26.02
C LEU A 108 -14.60 39.01 27.36
N SER A 109 -13.72 38.02 27.30
CA SER A 109 -12.97 37.50 28.44
C SER A 109 -11.61 36.97 27.99
N ALA A 110 -10.78 36.49 28.93
CA ALA A 110 -9.53 35.81 28.57
C ALA A 110 -9.78 34.56 27.69
N ASP A 111 -10.90 33.86 27.89
CA ASP A 111 -11.28 32.66 27.13
C ASP A 111 -12.00 32.98 25.82
N ASN A 112 -12.58 34.18 25.70
CA ASN A 112 -13.22 34.70 24.48
C ASN A 112 -12.73 36.13 24.21
N PRO A 113 -11.47 36.31 23.76
CA PRO A 113 -10.84 37.62 23.75
C PRO A 113 -11.22 38.48 22.56
N LEU A 114 -11.97 37.98 21.57
CA LEU A 114 -12.22 38.68 20.31
C LEU A 114 -13.70 38.66 19.92
N ALA A 115 -14.23 39.83 19.56
CA ALA A 115 -15.54 39.98 18.93
C ALA A 115 -15.45 40.94 17.74
N MET A 116 -16.48 40.97 16.90
CA MET A 116 -16.49 41.79 15.69
C MET A 116 -17.90 42.26 15.33
N SER A 117 -17.99 43.44 14.72
CA SER A 117 -19.23 44.03 14.22
C SER A 117 -19.02 44.76 12.90
N PHE A 118 -19.85 44.47 11.89
CA PHE A 118 -19.94 45.24 10.64
C PHE A 118 -21.08 46.25 10.69
N TYR A 119 -20.83 47.44 10.15
CA TYR A 119 -21.86 48.47 10.04
C TYR A 119 -21.57 49.44 8.88
N GLN A 120 -22.61 50.14 8.43
CA GLN A 120 -22.49 51.34 7.59
C GLN A 120 -22.80 52.57 8.43
N ARG A 121 -22.12 53.68 8.12
CA ARG A 121 -22.38 54.95 8.77
C ARG A 121 -23.59 55.62 8.10
N GLU A 122 -24.53 56.11 8.91
CA GLU A 122 -25.64 56.93 8.41
C GLU A 122 -25.12 58.16 7.65
N GLY A 123 -25.51 58.30 6.37
CA GLY A 123 -25.07 59.38 5.48
C GLY A 123 -23.67 59.21 4.84
N GLY A 124 -23.05 58.03 4.98
CA GLY A 124 -21.83 57.67 4.25
C GLY A 124 -22.07 57.43 2.76
N LYS A 125 -21.00 57.28 1.96
CA LYS A 125 -21.12 56.81 0.56
C LYS A 125 -21.56 55.34 0.57
N ASP A 126 -22.44 54.94 -0.34
CA ASP A 126 -22.99 53.56 -0.43
C ASP A 126 -21.93 52.44 -0.50
N THR A 127 -20.67 52.77 -0.83
CA THR A 127 -19.55 51.82 -0.98
C THR A 127 -18.60 51.74 0.22
N GLU A 128 -18.76 52.59 1.24
CA GLU A 128 -17.90 52.62 2.44
C GLU A 128 -18.50 51.77 3.56
N LEU A 129 -17.79 50.72 3.96
CA LEU A 129 -18.17 49.79 5.03
C LEU A 129 -17.20 49.93 6.21
N HIS A 130 -17.70 49.67 7.40
CA HIS A 130 -16.91 49.69 8.64
C HIS A 130 -16.96 48.34 9.35
N CYS A 131 -15.85 47.97 9.98
CA CYS A 131 -15.71 46.77 10.80
C CYS A 131 -14.99 47.15 12.09
N LYS A 132 -15.65 46.92 13.22
CA LYS A 132 -15.03 47.02 14.55
C LYS A 132 -14.57 45.65 14.99
N LEU A 133 -13.29 45.54 15.32
CA LEU A 133 -12.75 44.42 16.11
C LEU A 133 -12.65 44.85 17.57
N TYR A 134 -13.20 44.03 18.46
CA TYR A 134 -13.14 44.23 19.90
C TYR A 134 -12.20 43.18 20.49
N HIS A 135 -11.19 43.58 21.24
CA HIS A 135 -10.22 42.65 21.81
C HIS A 135 -10.01 42.85 23.32
N PHE A 136 -9.92 41.76 24.07
CA PHE A 136 -9.65 41.74 25.51
C PHE A 136 -8.14 41.83 25.78
N GLY A 137 -7.74 42.77 26.65
CA GLY A 137 -6.35 43.00 27.04
C GLY A 137 -5.58 43.87 26.06
N GLY A 138 -4.83 43.25 25.15
CA GLY A 138 -3.87 43.93 24.27
C GLY A 138 -4.46 44.46 22.96
N SER A 139 -3.77 45.42 22.34
CA SER A 139 -4.05 45.87 20.96
C SER A 139 -3.71 44.76 19.97
N LEU A 140 -4.53 44.60 18.93
CA LEU A 140 -4.26 43.65 17.85
C LEU A 140 -3.17 44.20 16.91
N PRO A 141 -2.12 43.43 16.59
CA PRO A 141 -1.14 43.85 15.58
C PRO A 141 -1.78 43.94 14.20
N LEU A 142 -1.60 45.08 13.51
CA LEU A 142 -2.08 45.27 12.14
C LEU A 142 -1.52 44.23 11.17
N SER A 143 -0.28 43.77 11.39
CA SER A 143 0.36 42.71 10.60
C SER A 143 -0.43 41.41 10.59
N ASP A 144 -1.26 41.17 11.61
CA ASP A 144 -1.98 39.92 11.80
C ASP A 144 -3.40 40.03 11.24
N VAL A 145 -4.02 41.22 11.38
CA VAL A 145 -5.40 41.49 10.95
C VAL A 145 -5.47 41.82 9.46
N MET A 146 -4.57 42.67 8.95
CA MET A 146 -4.61 43.17 7.57
C MET A 146 -4.62 42.05 6.52
N PRO A 147 -3.79 40.99 6.63
CA PRO A 147 -3.82 39.89 5.67
C PRO A 147 -5.16 39.15 5.65
N VAL A 148 -5.86 39.05 6.79
CA VAL A 148 -7.18 38.40 6.87
C VAL A 148 -8.21 39.20 6.10
N LEU A 149 -8.26 40.52 6.30
CA LEU A 149 -9.19 41.40 5.62
C LEU A 149 -8.95 41.43 4.09
N ASP A 150 -7.69 41.49 3.66
CA ASP A 150 -7.31 41.49 2.23
C ASP A 150 -7.64 40.15 1.53
N ASN A 151 -7.39 39.02 2.20
CA ASN A 151 -7.74 37.71 1.68
C ASN A 151 -9.25 37.45 1.65
N LEU A 152 -10.05 38.15 2.45
CA LEU A 152 -11.51 38.17 2.34
C LEU A 152 -12.01 39.07 1.19
N GLY A 153 -11.10 39.84 0.56
CA GLY A 153 -11.41 40.72 -0.57
C GLY A 153 -11.74 42.15 -0.17
N LEU A 154 -11.44 42.56 1.07
CA LEU A 154 -11.67 43.92 1.56
C LEU A 154 -10.42 44.78 1.39
N ARG A 155 -10.58 45.98 0.82
CA ARG A 155 -9.52 46.96 0.73
C ARG A 155 -9.62 47.96 1.88
N VAL A 156 -8.74 47.82 2.88
CA VAL A 156 -8.67 48.71 4.03
C VAL A 156 -8.16 50.09 3.62
N LEU A 157 -8.93 51.13 3.94
CA LEU A 157 -8.64 52.54 3.70
C LEU A 157 -8.01 53.21 4.93
N GLY A 158 -8.31 52.72 6.13
CA GLY A 158 -7.73 53.22 7.38
C GLY A 158 -8.21 52.45 8.61
N GLU A 159 -7.50 52.62 9.72
CA GLU A 159 -7.79 52.02 11.02
C GLU A 159 -7.79 53.10 12.10
N PHE A 160 -8.73 53.02 13.03
CA PHE A 160 -8.82 53.87 14.20
C PHE A 160 -8.89 53.00 15.47
N PRO A 161 -7.76 52.83 16.20
CA PRO A 161 -7.73 52.08 17.45
C PRO A 161 -8.14 52.94 18.65
N PHE A 162 -8.92 52.35 19.56
CA PHE A 162 -9.38 52.97 20.79
C PHE A 162 -9.19 52.01 21.97
N GLN A 163 -8.39 52.40 22.95
CA GLN A 163 -8.24 51.67 24.20
C GLN A 163 -9.33 52.09 25.19
N ILE A 164 -10.05 51.13 25.75
CA ILE A 164 -11.08 51.30 26.77
C ILE A 164 -10.67 50.58 28.05
N THR A 165 -10.74 51.27 29.18
CA THR A 165 -10.39 50.69 30.48
C THR A 165 -11.62 50.57 31.36
N ARG A 166 -11.84 49.39 31.93
CA ARG A 166 -12.87 49.12 32.92
C ARG A 166 -12.37 49.48 34.33
N ASP A 167 -13.27 49.77 35.25
CA ASP A 167 -13.01 50.20 36.63
C ASP A 167 -12.11 49.25 37.44
N ASP A 168 -12.18 47.95 37.14
CA ASP A 168 -11.31 46.91 37.72
C ASP A 168 -9.90 46.83 37.09
N GLY A 169 -9.57 47.75 36.18
CA GLY A 169 -8.26 47.84 35.52
C GLY A 169 -8.12 46.95 34.29
N GLN A 170 -9.15 46.17 33.91
CA GLN A 170 -9.12 45.41 32.66
C GLN A 170 -9.18 46.34 31.47
N THR A 171 -8.41 46.02 30.44
CA THR A 171 -8.29 46.83 29.23
C THR A 171 -8.93 46.11 28.05
N PHE A 172 -9.54 46.88 27.16
CA PHE A 172 -10.19 46.42 25.95
C PHE A 172 -9.77 47.34 24.80
N TRP A 173 -9.71 46.81 23.59
CA TRP A 173 -9.38 47.58 22.39
C TRP A 173 -10.51 47.48 21.39
N ILE A 174 -10.89 48.63 20.81
CA ILE A 174 -11.79 48.71 19.66
C ILE A 174 -10.97 49.21 18.47
N HIS A 175 -10.86 48.40 17.43
CA HIS A 175 -10.23 48.77 16.16
C HIS A 175 -11.32 48.99 15.12
N ASP A 176 -11.62 50.24 14.77
CA ASP A 176 -12.57 50.60 13.69
C ASP A 176 -11.84 50.68 12.35
N PHE A 177 -12.00 49.66 11.51
CA PHE A 177 -11.48 49.63 10.15
C PHE A 177 -12.49 50.23 9.19
N VAL A 178 -12.00 51.09 8.30
CA VAL A 178 -12.77 51.61 7.15
C VAL A 178 -12.27 50.89 5.91
N PHE A 179 -13.18 50.34 5.11
CA PHE A 179 -12.84 49.68 3.85
C PHE A 179 -13.84 50.04 2.77
N CYS A 180 -13.36 49.92 1.53
CA CYS A 180 -14.23 49.89 0.37
C CYS A 180 -14.39 48.44 -0.09
N ASN A 181 -15.59 48.09 -0.54
CA ASN A 181 -15.78 46.85 -1.27
C ASN A 181 -14.99 46.97 -2.58
N ALA A 182 -13.97 46.13 -2.76
CA ALA A 182 -13.16 46.13 -3.98
C ALA A 182 -13.86 45.43 -5.16
N LEU A 183 -15.06 44.86 -4.93
CA LEU A 183 -15.63 43.80 -5.77
C LEU A 183 -16.91 44.19 -6.52
N ASP A 184 -17.32 45.47 -6.52
CA ASP A 184 -18.52 46.01 -7.23
C ASP A 184 -19.82 45.18 -7.07
N ALA A 185 -19.91 44.37 -6.00
CA ALA A 185 -21.05 43.50 -5.73
C ALA A 185 -22.07 44.21 -4.84
N GLU A 186 -23.36 44.14 -5.21
CA GLU A 186 -24.48 44.47 -4.32
C GLU A 186 -24.50 43.45 -3.17
N LEU A 187 -24.07 43.87 -1.99
CA LEU A 187 -23.97 43.02 -0.80
C LEU A 187 -25.12 43.35 0.16
N ASP A 188 -25.88 42.33 0.56
CA ASP A 188 -26.77 42.42 1.71
C ASP A 188 -25.92 42.42 2.99
N ILE A 189 -25.99 43.50 3.76
CA ILE A 189 -25.13 43.74 4.92
C ILE A 189 -25.40 42.71 6.03
N GLU A 190 -26.64 42.24 6.19
CA GLU A 190 -26.98 41.26 7.23
C GLU A 190 -26.35 39.89 6.93
N ASP A 191 -26.52 39.37 5.71
CA ASP A 191 -25.94 38.10 5.27
C ASP A 191 -24.39 38.13 5.26
N VAL A 192 -23.81 39.26 4.84
CA VAL A 192 -22.36 39.46 4.85
C VAL A 192 -21.80 39.49 6.26
N ASN A 193 -22.51 40.10 7.22
CA ASN A 193 -22.04 40.20 8.60
C ASN A 193 -21.87 38.81 9.24
N GLU A 194 -22.83 37.90 9.05
CA GLU A 194 -22.72 36.54 9.59
C GLU A 194 -21.59 35.72 8.94
N LEU A 195 -21.52 35.70 7.61
CA LEU A 195 -20.50 34.97 6.86
C LEU A 195 -19.10 35.48 7.19
N PHE A 196 -18.93 36.79 7.23
CA PHE A 196 -17.66 37.42 7.55
C PHE A 196 -17.26 37.16 8.99
N ARG A 197 -18.19 37.29 9.95
CA ARG A 197 -17.93 37.02 11.36
C ARG A 197 -17.49 35.60 11.60
N GLY A 198 -18.20 34.63 11.03
CA GLY A 198 -17.80 33.23 11.10
C GLY A 198 -16.41 32.99 10.51
N ALA A 199 -16.11 33.58 9.35
CA ALA A 199 -14.83 33.43 8.67
C ALA A 199 -13.66 34.02 9.46
N PHE A 200 -13.77 35.27 9.92
CA PHE A 200 -12.72 35.95 10.67
C PHE A 200 -12.40 35.19 11.95
N THR A 201 -13.42 34.84 12.75
CA THR A 201 -13.22 34.07 13.98
C THR A 201 -12.59 32.70 13.70
N ALA A 202 -12.98 32.01 12.62
CA ALA A 202 -12.37 30.73 12.25
C ALA A 202 -10.90 30.88 11.82
N ILE A 203 -10.54 31.91 11.04
CA ILE A 203 -9.16 32.17 10.63
C ILE A 203 -8.31 32.57 11.84
N TRP A 204 -8.82 33.47 12.68
CA TRP A 204 -8.13 33.97 13.86
C TRP A 204 -7.81 32.87 14.87
N ASN A 205 -8.79 31.99 15.12
CA ASN A 205 -8.60 30.84 16.01
C ASN A 205 -7.88 29.67 15.31
N GLY A 206 -7.39 29.86 14.09
CA GLY A 206 -6.63 28.86 13.34
C GLY A 206 -7.44 27.68 12.80
N LYS A 207 -8.78 27.72 12.87
CA LYS A 207 -9.72 26.72 12.31
C LYS A 207 -9.87 26.81 10.79
N ALA A 208 -9.43 27.89 10.17
CA ALA A 208 -9.33 28.07 8.73
C ALA A 208 -7.98 28.70 8.34
N GLU A 209 -7.55 28.51 7.10
CA GLU A 209 -6.37 29.18 6.54
C GLU A 209 -6.66 30.61 6.09
N ASN A 210 -5.61 31.44 6.12
CA ASN A 210 -5.65 32.80 5.61
C ASN A 210 -5.02 32.87 4.20
N ASP A 211 -5.83 32.66 3.16
CA ASP A 211 -5.37 32.69 1.76
C ASP A 211 -6.45 33.19 0.79
N ALA A 212 -6.11 33.26 -0.50
CA ALA A 212 -6.97 33.81 -1.54
C ALA A 212 -8.32 33.07 -1.73
N PHE A 213 -8.49 31.84 -1.23
CA PHE A 213 -9.80 31.16 -1.30
C PHE A 213 -10.85 31.84 -0.40
N ASN A 214 -10.42 32.60 0.61
CA ASN A 214 -11.34 33.30 1.52
C ASN A 214 -12.20 34.36 0.79
N ARG A 215 -11.75 34.86 -0.37
CA ARG A 215 -12.54 35.78 -1.21
C ARG A 215 -13.87 35.18 -1.67
N LEU A 216 -13.96 33.86 -1.80
CA LEU A 216 -15.17 33.16 -2.21
C LEU A 216 -16.31 33.33 -1.19
N ILE A 217 -15.99 33.59 0.08
CA ILE A 217 -16.99 33.76 1.12
C ILE A 217 -17.93 34.92 0.77
N LEU A 218 -17.37 36.04 0.31
CA LEU A 218 -18.13 37.20 -0.12
C LEU A 218 -18.59 37.08 -1.59
N LEU A 219 -17.70 36.67 -2.50
CA LEU A 219 -18.00 36.62 -3.94
C LEU A 219 -19.04 35.56 -4.30
N ALA A 220 -18.94 34.37 -3.69
CA ALA A 220 -19.85 33.27 -3.94
C ALA A 220 -20.95 33.18 -2.87
N GLY A 221 -20.90 33.98 -1.79
CA GLY A 221 -21.89 33.92 -0.70
C GLY A 221 -21.93 32.55 -0.01
N ILE A 222 -20.76 31.97 0.25
CA ILE A 222 -20.61 30.64 0.83
C ILE A 222 -19.97 30.70 2.22
N HIS A 223 -20.25 29.70 3.06
CA HIS A 223 -19.68 29.63 4.40
C HIS A 223 -18.17 29.32 4.36
N TRP A 224 -17.39 29.75 5.36
CA TRP A 224 -15.94 29.54 5.39
C TRP A 224 -15.53 28.06 5.28
N ARG A 225 -16.35 27.14 5.81
CA ARG A 225 -16.16 25.68 5.66
C ARG A 225 -16.30 25.22 4.21
N GLU A 226 -17.21 25.82 3.45
CA GLU A 226 -17.42 25.52 2.04
C GLU A 226 -16.26 26.09 1.19
N ALA A 227 -15.74 27.26 1.56
CA ALA A 227 -14.48 27.76 0.99
C ALA A 227 -13.31 26.81 1.32
N ALA A 228 -13.24 26.26 2.55
CA ALA A 228 -12.25 25.26 2.92
C ALA A 228 -12.40 23.94 2.13
N LEU A 229 -13.61 23.53 1.78
CA LEU A 229 -13.85 22.39 0.89
C LEU A 229 -13.26 22.64 -0.51
N LEU A 230 -13.52 23.81 -1.10
CA LEU A 230 -12.97 24.16 -2.41
C LEU A 230 -11.43 24.31 -2.35
N ARG A 231 -10.89 24.83 -1.24
CA ARG A 231 -9.45 24.86 -0.96
C ARG A 231 -8.86 23.45 -0.89
N ALA A 232 -9.50 22.53 -0.19
CA ALA A 232 -9.06 21.14 -0.07
C ALA A 232 -9.02 20.43 -1.44
N LEU A 233 -10.05 20.62 -2.27
CA LEU A 233 -10.06 20.11 -3.65
C LEU A 233 -8.94 20.75 -4.50
N GLY A 234 -8.68 22.06 -4.33
CA GLY A 234 -7.58 22.75 -5.00
C GLY A 234 -6.20 22.25 -4.58
N ARG A 235 -6.02 21.96 -3.28
CA ARG A 235 -4.83 21.31 -2.72
C ARG A 235 -4.63 19.92 -3.31
N TYR A 236 -5.70 19.15 -3.45
CA TYR A 236 -5.64 17.85 -4.12
C TYR A 236 -5.29 17.98 -5.62
N ILE A 237 -5.84 18.97 -6.33
CA ILE A 237 -5.48 19.29 -7.73
C ILE A 237 -3.97 19.56 -7.88
N LYS A 238 -3.36 20.29 -6.93
CA LYS A 238 -1.91 20.50 -6.90
C LYS A 238 -1.16 19.17 -6.76
N GLN A 239 -1.61 18.29 -5.87
CA GLN A 239 -0.98 16.99 -5.61
C GLN A 239 -1.06 15.99 -6.77
N ILE A 240 -2.07 16.10 -7.66
CA ILE A 240 -2.15 15.29 -8.89
C ILE A 240 -1.34 15.87 -10.07
N ARG A 241 -0.56 16.95 -9.83
CA ARG A 241 0.42 17.53 -10.75
C ARG A 241 -0.15 18.04 -12.08
N MET A 242 -1.32 18.70 -12.08
CA MET A 242 -1.87 19.33 -13.29
C MET A 242 -1.12 20.60 -13.76
N GLY A 243 -0.11 21.07 -13.01
CA GLY A 243 0.73 22.21 -13.39
C GLY A 243 0.18 23.59 -13.02
N PHE A 244 -0.79 23.67 -12.11
CA PHE A 244 -1.37 24.93 -11.63
C PHE A 244 -1.03 25.18 -10.17
N GLU A 245 -0.63 26.42 -9.86
CA GLU A 245 -0.38 26.85 -8.48
C GLU A 245 -1.66 27.25 -7.76
N LEU A 246 -1.68 27.05 -6.43
CA LEU A 246 -2.85 27.33 -5.59
C LEU A 246 -3.43 28.75 -5.74
N PRO A 247 -2.61 29.83 -5.79
CA PRO A 247 -3.15 31.18 -5.98
C PRO A 247 -3.91 31.34 -7.31
N TYR A 248 -3.46 30.67 -8.37
CA TYR A 248 -4.12 30.71 -9.68
C TYR A 248 -5.45 29.94 -9.67
N ILE A 249 -5.49 28.79 -8.97
CA ILE A 249 -6.73 28.03 -8.75
C ILE A 249 -7.75 28.87 -7.96
N ALA A 250 -7.31 29.52 -6.88
CA ALA A 250 -8.16 30.40 -6.08
C ALA A 250 -8.71 31.58 -6.89
N ALA A 251 -7.85 32.23 -7.67
CA ALA A 251 -8.25 33.33 -8.56
C ALA A 251 -9.26 32.87 -9.62
N THR A 252 -9.09 31.67 -10.19
CA THR A 252 -10.02 31.09 -11.15
C THR A 252 -11.42 30.92 -10.55
N LEU A 253 -11.52 30.35 -9.34
CA LEU A 253 -12.81 30.21 -8.65
C LEU A 253 -13.43 31.57 -8.32
N ALA A 254 -12.61 32.56 -7.94
CA ALA A 254 -13.08 33.91 -7.63
C ALA A 254 -13.62 34.63 -8.88
N ASN A 255 -12.94 34.51 -10.03
CA ASN A 255 -13.38 35.05 -11.32
C ASN A 255 -14.70 34.41 -11.79
N HIS A 256 -14.95 33.16 -11.40
CA HIS A 256 -16.15 32.39 -11.76
C HIS A 256 -16.98 32.01 -10.53
N ALA A 257 -17.17 32.96 -9.60
CA ALA A 257 -17.85 32.74 -8.33
C ALA A 257 -19.25 32.09 -8.42
N PRO A 258 -20.11 32.39 -9.43
CA PRO A 258 -21.37 31.67 -9.62
C PRO A 258 -21.18 30.16 -9.85
N ILE A 259 -20.17 29.76 -10.60
CA ILE A 259 -19.85 28.34 -10.84
C ILE A 259 -19.35 27.70 -9.54
N ALA A 260 -18.49 28.40 -8.78
CA ALA A 260 -18.02 27.92 -7.48
C ALA A 260 -19.18 27.65 -6.50
N ARG A 261 -20.20 28.53 -6.48
CA ARG A 261 -21.43 28.33 -5.69
C ARG A 261 -22.18 27.07 -6.11
N GLU A 262 -22.38 26.86 -7.41
CA GLU A 262 -23.10 25.68 -7.91
C GLU A 262 -22.30 24.38 -7.67
N LEU A 263 -20.97 24.41 -7.71
CA LEU A 263 -20.13 23.27 -7.31
C LEU A 263 -20.34 22.88 -5.83
N VAL A 264 -20.36 23.85 -4.92
CA VAL A 264 -20.68 23.61 -3.50
C VAL A 264 -22.09 23.06 -3.34
N ARG A 265 -23.06 23.61 -4.10
CA ARG A 265 -24.45 23.14 -4.08
C ARG A 265 -24.59 21.70 -4.58
N LEU A 266 -23.83 21.32 -5.61
CA LEU A 266 -23.74 19.94 -6.09
C LEU A 266 -23.18 19.01 -5.01
N PHE A 267 -22.08 19.39 -4.35
CA PHE A 267 -21.49 18.62 -3.26
C PHE A 267 -22.48 18.42 -2.10
N LYS A 268 -23.16 19.49 -1.67
CA LYS A 268 -24.21 19.44 -0.64
C LYS A 268 -25.38 18.55 -1.05
N THR A 269 -25.75 18.57 -2.32
CA THR A 269 -26.80 17.70 -2.85
C THR A 269 -26.42 16.23 -2.70
N ARG A 270 -25.18 15.87 -3.07
CA ARG A 270 -24.65 14.50 -3.03
C ARG A 270 -24.43 13.93 -1.63
N PHE A 271 -24.03 14.76 -0.66
CA PHE A 271 -23.55 14.26 0.64
C PHE A 271 -24.36 14.71 1.85
N PHE A 272 -25.32 15.62 1.67
CA PHE A 272 -26.22 16.05 2.74
C PHE A 272 -27.69 15.85 2.34
N LEU A 273 -28.10 16.33 1.16
CA LEU A 273 -29.50 16.26 0.72
C LEU A 273 -29.87 14.94 0.06
N ALA A 274 -28.93 14.03 -0.23
CA ALA A 274 -29.20 12.78 -0.96
C ALA A 274 -30.19 11.84 -0.25
N ARG A 275 -30.49 12.08 1.03
CA ARG A 275 -31.57 11.41 1.78
C ARG A 275 -32.98 11.82 1.33
N LYS A 276 -33.13 12.92 0.58
CA LYS A 276 -34.41 13.41 0.06
C LYS A 276 -34.74 12.69 -1.26
N PRO A 277 -36.00 12.28 -1.50
CA PRO A 277 -36.39 11.56 -2.73
C PRO A 277 -36.07 12.30 -4.04
N SER A 278 -36.09 13.63 -4.04
CA SER A 278 -35.83 14.47 -5.22
C SER A 278 -34.35 14.75 -5.49
N ALA A 279 -33.44 14.26 -4.65
CA ALA A 279 -32.03 14.64 -4.72
C ALA A 279 -31.33 14.17 -6.00
N GLY A 280 -31.66 12.97 -6.51
CA GLY A 280 -31.07 12.44 -7.75
C GLY A 280 -31.41 13.27 -8.99
N GLU A 281 -32.67 13.72 -9.11
CA GLU A 281 -33.07 14.62 -10.21
C GLU A 281 -32.42 15.99 -10.08
N LEU A 282 -32.31 16.52 -8.86
CA LEU A 282 -31.66 17.80 -8.60
C LEU A 282 -30.16 17.74 -8.94
N GLU A 283 -29.49 16.65 -8.57
CA GLU A 283 -28.09 16.42 -8.87
C GLU A 283 -27.80 16.46 -10.38
N GLN A 284 -28.60 15.74 -11.19
CA GLN A 284 -28.46 15.74 -12.64
C GLN A 284 -28.70 17.13 -13.25
N LYS A 285 -29.70 17.86 -12.75
CA LYS A 285 -30.00 19.24 -13.19
C LYS A 285 -28.86 20.19 -12.87
N LEU A 286 -28.28 20.09 -11.67
CA LEU A 286 -27.13 20.91 -11.26
C LEU A 286 -25.90 20.57 -12.10
N GLU A 287 -25.62 19.30 -12.37
CA GLU A 287 -24.52 18.89 -13.23
C GLU A 287 -24.65 19.49 -14.64
N GLN A 288 -25.83 19.37 -15.26
CA GLN A 288 -26.11 19.95 -16.58
C GLN A 288 -25.96 21.48 -16.58
N ALA A 289 -26.46 22.15 -15.54
CA ALA A 289 -26.33 23.60 -15.42
C ALA A 289 -24.87 24.04 -15.27
N ILE A 290 -24.06 23.31 -14.48
CA ILE A 290 -22.63 23.57 -14.32
C ILE A 290 -21.92 23.35 -15.66
N LEU A 291 -22.16 22.24 -16.35
CA LEU A 291 -21.55 21.97 -17.67
C LEU A 291 -21.88 23.08 -18.67
N SER A 292 -23.14 23.52 -18.73
CA SER A 292 -23.54 24.63 -19.60
C SER A 292 -22.88 25.96 -19.22
N ALA A 293 -22.62 26.21 -17.93
CA ALA A 293 -21.89 27.40 -17.49
C ALA A 293 -20.41 27.33 -17.85
N LEU A 294 -19.80 26.14 -17.78
CA LEU A 294 -18.40 25.91 -18.15
C LEU A 294 -18.14 26.14 -19.65
N ASP A 295 -19.10 25.83 -20.52
CA ASP A 295 -18.98 26.12 -21.96
C ASP A 295 -18.87 27.62 -22.28
N GLY A 296 -19.23 28.50 -21.33
CA GLY A 296 -19.05 29.95 -21.42
C GLY A 296 -17.69 30.47 -20.96
N VAL A 297 -16.79 29.63 -20.44
CA VAL A 297 -15.48 30.03 -19.90
C VAL A 297 -14.46 30.19 -21.04
N ALA A 298 -14.06 31.42 -21.32
CA ALA A 298 -13.19 31.73 -22.47
C ALA A 298 -11.73 31.29 -22.29
N VAL A 299 -11.21 31.25 -21.06
CA VAL A 299 -9.80 30.89 -20.78
C VAL A 299 -9.68 29.39 -20.56
N LEU A 300 -8.98 28.69 -21.46
CA LEU A 300 -8.85 27.22 -21.45
C LEU A 300 -8.32 26.66 -20.12
N ASN A 301 -7.34 27.32 -19.51
CA ASN A 301 -6.79 26.87 -18.22
C ASN A 301 -7.81 27.02 -17.08
N GLU A 302 -8.63 28.07 -17.10
CA GLU A 302 -9.70 28.27 -16.12
C GLU A 302 -10.80 27.21 -16.28
N ASP A 303 -11.22 26.94 -17.53
CA ASP A 303 -12.17 25.88 -17.85
C ASP A 303 -11.67 24.51 -17.37
N ARG A 304 -10.40 24.17 -17.64
CA ARG A 304 -9.78 22.91 -17.21
C ARG A 304 -9.76 22.77 -15.69
N ILE A 305 -9.49 23.86 -14.95
CA ILE A 305 -9.54 23.85 -13.48
C ILE A 305 -10.96 23.59 -13.01
N LEU A 306 -11.95 24.34 -13.51
CA LEU A 306 -13.34 24.21 -13.06
C LEU A 306 -13.97 22.86 -13.42
N ARG A 307 -13.70 22.32 -14.61
CA ARG A 307 -14.08 20.95 -15.00
C ARG A 307 -13.46 19.91 -14.05
N ARG A 308 -12.23 20.12 -13.60
CA ARG A 308 -11.61 19.22 -12.62
C ARG A 308 -12.31 19.24 -11.27
N TYR A 309 -12.76 20.40 -10.80
CA TYR A 309 -13.56 20.46 -9.57
C TYR A 309 -14.84 19.62 -9.70
N LEU A 310 -15.54 19.73 -10.83
CA LEU A 310 -16.71 18.89 -11.12
C LEU A 310 -16.35 17.40 -11.11
N ASP A 311 -15.27 17.00 -11.79
CA ASP A 311 -14.80 15.61 -11.81
C ASP A 311 -14.52 15.08 -10.41
N LEU A 312 -13.82 15.83 -9.56
CA LEU A 312 -13.47 15.41 -8.21
C LEU A 312 -14.71 15.26 -7.31
N ILE A 313 -15.68 16.17 -7.41
CA ILE A 313 -16.95 16.07 -6.67
C ILE A 313 -17.71 14.80 -7.08
N LYS A 314 -17.76 14.50 -8.39
CA LYS A 314 -18.39 13.29 -8.92
C LYS A 314 -17.64 12.01 -8.53
N ALA A 315 -16.31 12.06 -8.51
CA ALA A 315 -15.46 10.94 -8.11
C ALA A 315 -15.45 10.72 -6.58
N THR A 316 -15.97 11.65 -5.78
CA THR A 316 -16.08 11.47 -4.33
C THR A 316 -17.15 10.42 -4.01
N LEU A 317 -16.79 9.42 -3.22
CA LEU A 317 -17.62 8.29 -2.77
C LEU A 317 -18.18 8.48 -1.37
N ARG A 318 -17.39 9.05 -0.46
CA ARG A 318 -17.74 9.27 0.96
C ARG A 318 -17.06 10.52 1.50
N THR A 319 -17.70 11.17 2.49
CA THR A 319 -17.12 12.28 3.25
C THR A 319 -17.72 12.38 4.65
N ASN A 320 -16.92 12.82 5.62
CA ASN A 320 -17.37 13.20 6.96
C ASN A 320 -17.57 14.72 7.11
N PHE A 321 -17.57 15.50 6.02
CA PHE A 321 -17.69 16.96 6.06
C PHE A 321 -18.90 17.48 6.87
N TYR A 322 -20.01 16.71 6.87
CA TYR A 322 -21.26 16.99 7.58
C TYR A 322 -21.38 16.29 8.95
N GLN A 323 -20.35 15.55 9.39
CA GLN A 323 -20.34 14.98 10.74
C GLN A 323 -20.08 16.06 11.79
N THR A 324 -20.67 15.84 12.96
CA THR A 324 -20.46 16.65 14.15
C THR A 324 -19.63 15.90 15.18
N ASP A 325 -18.94 16.64 16.05
CA ASP A 325 -18.31 16.12 17.25
C ASP A 325 -19.33 15.83 18.37
N ALA A 326 -18.84 15.45 19.55
CA ALA A 326 -19.67 15.13 20.72
C ALA A 326 -20.46 16.34 21.26
N GLN A 327 -20.05 17.57 20.92
CA GLN A 327 -20.70 18.82 21.30
C GLN A 327 -21.70 19.29 20.23
N GLY A 328 -21.92 18.49 19.18
CA GLY A 328 -22.79 18.84 18.06
C GLY A 328 -22.19 19.89 17.12
N GLN A 329 -20.90 20.22 17.27
CA GLN A 329 -20.21 21.18 16.41
C GLN A 329 -19.57 20.46 15.21
N PRO A 330 -19.46 21.11 14.04
CA PRO A 330 -18.76 20.53 12.91
C PRO A 330 -17.28 20.26 13.24
N LYS A 331 -16.77 19.07 12.89
CA LYS A 331 -15.37 18.69 13.14
C LYS A 331 -14.38 19.66 12.47
N ASP A 332 -13.23 19.91 13.10
CA ASP A 332 -12.16 20.80 12.60
C ASP A 332 -11.28 20.17 11.48
N TYR A 333 -11.67 18.98 11.00
CA TYR A 333 -11.07 18.27 9.88
C TYR A 333 -12.17 17.55 9.09
N PHE A 334 -11.85 17.19 7.84
CA PHE A 334 -12.71 16.34 7.03
C PHE A 334 -11.90 15.52 6.03
N SER A 335 -12.56 14.52 5.46
CA SER A 335 -12.00 13.52 4.57
C SER A 335 -12.85 13.38 3.32
N LEU A 336 -12.19 13.10 2.20
CA LEU A 336 -12.80 12.82 0.91
C LEU A 336 -12.27 11.47 0.42
N LYS A 337 -13.15 10.47 0.26
CA LYS A 337 -12.80 9.19 -0.39
C LYS A 337 -13.09 9.32 -1.88
N PHE A 338 -12.07 9.22 -2.72
CA PHE A 338 -12.19 9.26 -4.17
C PHE A 338 -12.21 7.86 -4.78
N ASN A 339 -12.89 7.74 -5.93
CA ASN A 339 -12.66 6.73 -6.95
C ASN A 339 -11.62 7.26 -7.97
N PRO A 340 -10.34 6.87 -7.87
CA PRO A 340 -9.29 7.41 -8.73
C PRO A 340 -9.47 7.06 -10.21
N ALA A 341 -10.14 5.95 -10.54
CA ALA A 341 -10.42 5.57 -11.92
C ALA A 341 -11.39 6.52 -12.61
N ALA A 342 -12.25 7.20 -11.84
CA ALA A 342 -13.20 8.19 -12.33
C ALA A 342 -12.60 9.60 -12.50
N ILE A 343 -11.32 9.81 -12.17
CA ILE A 343 -10.63 11.10 -12.32
C ILE A 343 -9.81 11.09 -13.63
N PRO A 344 -10.20 11.88 -14.65
CA PRO A 344 -9.46 11.96 -15.91
C PRO A 344 -8.00 12.41 -15.70
N GLU A 345 -7.08 11.94 -16.55
CA GLU A 345 -5.65 12.33 -16.53
C GLU A 345 -4.89 12.06 -15.22
N LEU A 346 -5.46 11.29 -14.29
CA LEU A 346 -4.74 10.94 -13.06
C LEU A 346 -3.52 10.06 -13.38
N PRO A 347 -2.32 10.39 -12.87
CA PRO A 347 -1.10 9.62 -13.10
C PRO A 347 -1.26 8.14 -12.71
N LEU A 348 -0.68 7.25 -13.50
CA LEU A 348 -0.64 5.81 -13.20
C LEU A 348 0.44 5.49 -12.14
N PRO A 349 0.26 4.42 -11.33
CA PRO A 349 -0.92 3.56 -11.26
C PRO A 349 -2.10 4.25 -10.55
N ARG A 350 -3.34 3.84 -10.86
CA ARG A 350 -4.54 4.35 -10.19
C ARG A 350 -4.97 3.37 -9.09
N PRO A 351 -4.92 3.75 -7.80
CA PRO A 351 -5.43 2.90 -6.73
C PRO A 351 -6.95 2.70 -6.85
N MET A 352 -7.49 1.67 -6.22
CA MET A 352 -8.94 1.43 -6.14
C MET A 352 -9.64 2.55 -5.38
N TYR A 353 -9.06 2.96 -4.25
CA TYR A 353 -9.55 4.07 -3.44
C TYR A 353 -8.41 4.98 -3.00
N GLU A 354 -8.70 6.27 -2.90
CA GLU A 354 -7.81 7.26 -2.30
C GLU A 354 -8.59 8.09 -1.28
N ILE A 355 -8.16 8.08 -0.02
CA ILE A 355 -8.74 8.91 1.03
C ILE A 355 -7.83 10.10 1.25
N PHE A 356 -8.33 11.30 0.99
CA PHE A 356 -7.66 12.56 1.27
C PHE A 356 -8.21 13.15 2.57
N VAL A 357 -7.36 13.33 3.58
CA VAL A 357 -7.71 13.95 4.87
C VAL A 357 -7.16 15.37 4.89
N TYR A 358 -8.00 16.31 5.29
CA TYR A 358 -7.72 17.74 5.25
C TYR A 358 -8.08 18.43 6.56
N SER A 359 -7.14 19.25 7.04
CA SER A 359 -7.30 20.18 8.15
C SER A 359 -6.27 21.30 8.00
N PRO A 360 -6.48 22.49 8.60
CA PRO A 360 -5.46 23.52 8.64
C PRO A 360 -4.12 23.08 9.24
N ARG A 361 -4.14 22.05 10.10
CA ARG A 361 -2.95 21.48 10.76
C ARG A 361 -2.29 20.35 9.96
N VAL A 362 -3.04 19.58 9.19
CA VAL A 362 -2.57 18.36 8.53
C VAL A 362 -3.23 18.14 7.17
N GLU A 363 -2.44 17.71 6.20
CA GLU A 363 -2.90 17.11 4.96
C GLU A 363 -2.38 15.69 4.84
N GLY A 364 -3.11 14.80 4.19
CA GLY A 364 -2.58 13.48 3.90
C GLY A 364 -3.46 12.65 2.98
N VAL A 365 -2.84 11.66 2.35
CA VAL A 365 -3.53 10.69 1.47
C VAL A 365 -3.31 9.28 1.98
N HIS A 366 -4.32 8.41 1.79
CA HIS A 366 -4.21 6.97 1.95
C HIS A 366 -4.70 6.26 0.69
N LEU A 367 -3.79 5.60 -0.01
CA LEU A 367 -4.01 4.93 -1.30
C LEU A 367 -4.19 3.44 -1.07
N ARG A 368 -5.27 2.84 -1.60
CA ARG A 368 -5.57 1.40 -1.46
C ARG A 368 -5.73 0.74 -2.82
N GLY A 369 -5.01 -0.36 -3.04
CA GLY A 369 -5.12 -1.19 -4.24
C GLY A 369 -6.29 -2.18 -4.25
N GLY A 370 -7.03 -2.34 -3.14
CA GLY A 370 -8.15 -3.27 -3.04
C GLY A 370 -8.99 -3.06 -1.76
N LYS A 371 -10.10 -3.82 -1.63
CA LYS A 371 -10.96 -3.82 -0.43
C LYS A 371 -10.23 -4.34 0.81
N VAL A 372 -9.52 -5.46 0.70
CA VAL A 372 -8.59 -5.91 1.74
C VAL A 372 -7.20 -5.41 1.34
N ALA A 373 -6.73 -4.33 1.96
CA ALA A 373 -5.46 -3.71 1.61
C ALA A 373 -4.73 -3.20 2.84
N ARG A 374 -3.40 -3.13 2.75
CA ARG A 374 -2.54 -2.82 3.89
C ARG A 374 -1.26 -2.12 3.47
N GLY A 375 -0.84 -1.15 4.29
CA GLY A 375 0.54 -0.69 4.31
C GLY A 375 0.81 0.46 5.26
N GLY A 376 2.08 0.88 5.26
CA GLY A 376 2.60 1.85 6.21
C GLY A 376 2.12 3.28 6.01
N LEU A 377 2.07 4.05 7.10
CA LEU A 377 1.78 5.49 7.11
C LEU A 377 3.06 6.30 7.33
N ARG A 378 3.44 7.11 6.35
CA ARG A 378 4.65 7.94 6.41
C ARG A 378 4.35 9.35 6.92
N TRP A 379 5.18 9.84 7.84
CA TRP A 379 5.29 11.29 8.05
C TRP A 379 6.19 11.85 6.94
N SER A 380 5.61 12.63 6.04
CA SER A 380 6.32 13.28 4.94
C SER A 380 6.67 14.74 5.27
N ASP A 381 7.86 15.15 4.85
CA ASP A 381 8.33 16.54 4.84
C ASP A 381 8.15 17.21 3.46
N ARG A 382 7.52 16.51 2.50
CA ARG A 382 7.32 16.97 1.11
C ARG A 382 5.95 17.59 0.90
N GLU A 383 5.69 18.77 1.46
CA GLU A 383 4.39 19.45 1.30
C GLU A 383 3.97 19.63 -0.17
N GLU A 384 4.94 19.89 -1.05
CA GLU A 384 4.70 20.14 -2.47
C GLU A 384 4.23 18.91 -3.27
N ASP A 385 4.56 17.68 -2.83
CA ASP A 385 4.30 16.47 -3.61
C ASP A 385 4.25 15.14 -2.86
N TYR A 386 3.86 15.17 -1.59
CA TYR A 386 3.70 13.98 -0.76
C TYR A 386 2.83 12.90 -1.42
N ARG A 387 1.82 13.25 -2.24
CA ARG A 387 1.03 12.25 -2.96
C ARG A 387 1.88 11.45 -3.95
N THR A 388 2.81 12.10 -4.64
CA THR A 388 3.74 11.44 -5.58
C THR A 388 4.67 10.48 -4.83
N GLU A 389 5.17 10.90 -3.66
CA GLU A 389 5.95 10.03 -2.78
C GLU A 389 5.14 8.79 -2.34
N VAL A 390 3.93 9.00 -1.83
CA VAL A 390 3.06 7.91 -1.34
C VAL A 390 2.65 6.98 -2.49
N LEU A 391 2.41 7.51 -3.69
CA LEU A 391 2.07 6.72 -4.88
C LEU A 391 3.24 5.81 -5.30
N GLY A 392 4.47 6.33 -5.30
CA GLY A 392 5.68 5.53 -5.57
C GLY A 392 5.84 4.37 -4.58
N LEU A 393 5.57 4.62 -3.29
CA LEU A 393 5.59 3.57 -2.25
C LEU A 393 4.45 2.56 -2.41
N THR A 394 3.25 3.02 -2.81
CA THR A 394 2.09 2.15 -3.05
C THR A 394 2.38 1.16 -4.18
N LYS A 395 3.03 1.63 -5.26
CA LYS A 395 3.47 0.80 -6.38
C LYS A 395 4.43 -0.31 -5.91
N ALA A 396 5.45 0.04 -5.13
CA ALA A 396 6.38 -0.95 -4.57
C ALA A 396 5.64 -1.96 -3.66
N GLN A 397 4.66 -1.49 -2.88
CA GLN A 397 3.85 -2.35 -2.02
C GLN A 397 2.95 -3.31 -2.81
N GLN A 398 2.50 -2.94 -4.01
CA GLN A 398 1.62 -3.77 -4.82
C GLN A 398 2.28 -5.08 -5.25
N VAL A 399 3.53 -5.03 -5.73
CA VAL A 399 4.32 -6.22 -6.08
C VAL A 399 4.80 -6.99 -4.85
N LYS A 400 5.12 -6.27 -3.76
CA LYS A 400 5.54 -6.87 -2.48
C LYS A 400 4.42 -7.66 -1.79
N ASN A 401 3.18 -7.18 -1.89
CA ASN A 401 2.02 -7.83 -1.27
C ASN A 401 1.45 -8.99 -2.08
N ALA A 402 2.06 -9.37 -3.21
CA ALA A 402 1.62 -10.50 -4.01
C ALA A 402 1.60 -11.84 -3.25
N VAL A 403 2.39 -11.93 -2.17
CA VAL A 403 2.63 -13.17 -1.42
C VAL A 403 1.83 -13.26 -0.12
N ILE A 404 1.10 -12.19 0.23
CA ILE A 404 0.27 -12.09 1.43
C ILE A 404 -1.19 -11.81 1.08
N VAL A 405 -2.09 -11.85 2.07
CA VAL A 405 -3.52 -11.66 1.87
C VAL A 405 -3.88 -10.28 1.32
N PRO A 406 -3.57 -9.16 1.99
CA PRO A 406 -4.02 -7.84 1.56
C PRO A 406 -3.35 -7.40 0.26
N ALA A 407 -4.05 -6.60 -0.54
CA ALA A 407 -3.46 -5.80 -1.61
C ALA A 407 -2.54 -4.70 -1.04
N GLY A 408 -1.74 -4.07 -1.91
CA GLY A 408 -0.89 -2.93 -1.52
C GLY A 408 -1.72 -1.71 -1.10
N ALA A 409 -1.37 -1.09 0.02
CA ALA A 409 -1.80 0.26 0.37
C ALA A 409 -0.63 1.08 0.91
N LYS A 410 -0.77 2.40 0.93
CA LYS A 410 0.16 3.29 1.60
C LYS A 410 -0.54 4.58 1.97
N GLY A 411 -0.17 5.15 3.11
CA GLY A 411 -0.57 6.51 3.44
C GLY A 411 0.62 7.41 3.74
N GLY A 412 0.38 8.69 3.67
CA GLY A 412 1.32 9.71 4.12
C GLY A 412 0.60 10.97 4.54
N PHE A 413 1.11 11.61 5.59
CA PHE A 413 0.58 12.87 6.11
C PHE A 413 1.71 13.89 6.30
N VAL A 414 1.33 15.16 6.20
CA VAL A 414 2.20 16.34 6.31
C VAL A 414 1.63 17.25 7.39
N PRO A 415 2.29 17.34 8.57
CA PRO A 415 2.02 18.40 9.53
C PRO A 415 2.43 19.76 8.95
N ARG A 416 1.51 20.72 8.89
CA ARG A 416 1.75 22.03 8.26
C ARG A 416 2.07 23.16 9.24
N ARG A 417 1.91 22.92 10.55
CA ARG A 417 2.08 23.93 11.61
C ARG A 417 3.04 23.45 12.70
N LEU A 418 4.20 22.94 12.30
CA LEU A 418 5.20 22.44 13.26
C LEU A 418 5.84 23.61 14.04
N PRO A 419 5.86 23.57 15.38
CA PRO A 419 6.43 24.63 16.20
C PRO A 419 7.95 24.47 16.31
N HIS A 420 8.68 24.71 15.23
CA HIS A 420 10.14 24.51 15.17
C HIS A 420 10.90 25.28 16.26
N GLU A 421 10.41 26.45 16.65
CA GLU A 421 11.01 27.31 17.66
C GLU A 421 10.81 26.79 19.10
N ALA A 422 9.82 25.91 19.32
CA ALA A 422 9.49 25.35 20.64
C ALA A 422 10.27 24.06 20.98
N GLY A 423 11.22 23.66 20.12
CA GLY A 423 12.09 22.50 20.32
C GLY A 423 11.52 21.16 19.85
N ARG A 424 12.35 20.11 19.95
CA ARG A 424 12.07 18.78 19.38
C ARG A 424 10.81 18.12 19.97
N ASP A 425 10.59 18.26 21.27
CA ASP A 425 9.46 17.61 21.95
C ASP A 425 8.12 18.21 21.50
N ALA A 426 8.04 19.54 21.35
CA ALA A 426 6.86 20.22 20.84
C ALA A 426 6.56 19.83 19.37
N VAL A 427 7.60 19.71 18.54
CA VAL A 427 7.47 19.21 17.15
C VAL A 427 6.93 17.78 17.12
N GLN A 428 7.42 16.92 18.00
CA GLN A 428 6.96 15.53 18.08
C GLN A 428 5.51 15.44 18.58
N GLN A 429 5.12 16.24 19.57
CA GLN A 429 3.73 16.31 20.06
C GLN A 429 2.77 16.81 18.98
N GLU A 430 3.15 17.83 18.20
CA GLU A 430 2.33 18.32 17.08
C GLU A 430 2.19 17.25 15.99
N ALA A 431 3.26 16.54 15.66
CA ALA A 431 3.22 15.45 14.70
C ALA A 431 2.30 14.31 15.17
N ILE A 432 2.32 13.97 16.46
CA ILE A 432 1.38 13.01 17.06
C ILE A 432 -0.06 13.53 16.94
N ALA A 433 -0.32 14.80 17.25
CA ALA A 433 -1.66 15.39 17.11
C ALA A 433 -2.17 15.34 15.66
N CYS A 434 -1.32 15.67 14.69
CA CYS A 434 -1.62 15.56 13.26
C CYS A 434 -1.88 14.11 12.84
N TYR A 435 -1.09 13.16 13.34
CA TYR A 435 -1.31 11.73 13.10
C TYR A 435 -2.66 11.25 13.66
N ARG A 436 -3.05 11.70 14.86
CA ARG A 436 -4.36 11.39 15.45
C ARG A 436 -5.50 11.89 14.56
N ILE A 437 -5.42 13.14 14.09
CA ILE A 437 -6.40 13.70 13.15
C ILE A 437 -6.46 12.87 11.87
N PHE A 438 -5.30 12.48 11.33
CA PHE A 438 -5.23 11.66 10.12
C PHE A 438 -5.96 10.32 10.29
N ILE A 439 -5.65 9.56 11.36
CA ILE A 439 -6.30 8.27 11.65
C ILE A 439 -7.80 8.43 11.89
N GLN A 440 -8.22 9.42 12.68
CA GLN A 440 -9.64 9.71 12.92
C GLN A 440 -10.37 10.05 11.62
N GLY A 441 -9.75 10.84 10.75
CA GLY A 441 -10.28 11.16 9.43
C GLY A 441 -10.46 9.94 8.53
N LEU A 442 -9.60 8.92 8.63
CA LEU A 442 -9.78 7.65 7.92
C LEU A 442 -10.95 6.83 8.49
N LEU A 443 -11.02 6.70 9.81
CA LEU A 443 -12.06 5.90 10.50
C LEU A 443 -13.46 6.51 10.37
N ASP A 444 -13.57 7.84 10.33
CA ASP A 444 -14.84 8.57 10.23
C ASP A 444 -15.67 8.22 8.97
N ILE A 445 -15.04 7.67 7.94
CA ILE A 445 -15.68 7.31 6.67
C ILE A 445 -15.55 5.81 6.32
N THR A 446 -14.98 5.02 7.23
CA THR A 446 -14.78 3.57 7.09
C THR A 446 -15.89 2.83 7.85
N ASP A 447 -16.55 1.85 7.22
CA ASP A 447 -17.60 1.08 7.90
C ASP A 447 -17.01 0.27 9.07
N ASN A 448 -17.82 -0.03 10.07
CA ASN A 448 -17.43 -0.94 11.16
C ASN A 448 -18.12 -2.31 11.00
N LEU A 449 -17.65 -3.32 11.73
CA LEU A 449 -18.25 -4.66 11.76
C LEU A 449 -18.65 -5.02 13.20
N VAL A 450 -19.94 -4.91 13.52
CA VAL A 450 -20.46 -5.19 14.87
C VAL A 450 -21.35 -6.43 14.81
N ASP A 451 -21.04 -7.45 15.62
CA ASP A 451 -21.74 -8.75 15.63
C ASP A 451 -21.86 -9.39 14.23
N GLY A 452 -20.82 -9.24 13.41
CA GLY A 452 -20.78 -9.76 12.04
C GLY A 452 -21.62 -8.97 11.03
N LYS A 453 -22.23 -7.85 11.41
CA LYS A 453 -22.99 -6.97 10.53
C LYS A 453 -22.21 -5.70 10.24
N VAL A 454 -22.22 -5.27 8.98
CA VAL A 454 -21.60 -4.01 8.57
C VAL A 454 -22.43 -2.85 9.10
N VAL A 455 -21.80 -1.95 9.85
CA VAL A 455 -22.40 -0.74 10.42
C VAL A 455 -21.74 0.48 9.76
N PRO A 456 -22.49 1.25 8.96
CA PRO A 456 -21.97 2.47 8.35
C PRO A 456 -21.64 3.56 9.39
N PRO A 457 -20.67 4.46 9.13
CA PRO A 457 -20.41 5.60 9.99
C PRO A 457 -21.63 6.51 10.10
N PRO A 458 -21.87 7.14 11.26
CA PRO A 458 -22.97 8.07 11.42
C PRO A 458 -22.80 9.25 10.48
N GLN A 459 -23.92 9.74 9.95
CA GLN A 459 -23.97 10.94 9.12
C GLN A 459 -23.13 10.90 7.81
N VAL A 460 -22.78 9.71 7.30
CA VAL A 460 -22.10 9.53 6.01
C VAL A 460 -23.05 8.98 4.96
N ILE A 461 -23.04 9.57 3.76
CA ILE A 461 -23.71 9.02 2.58
C ILE A 461 -22.67 8.21 1.78
N ARG A 462 -23.01 6.97 1.44
CA ARG A 462 -22.14 6.02 0.74
C ARG A 462 -22.57 5.89 -0.71
N HIS A 463 -21.64 6.08 -1.64
CA HIS A 463 -21.82 5.88 -3.09
C HIS A 463 -21.04 4.66 -3.62
N ASP A 464 -20.59 3.79 -2.71
CA ASP A 464 -19.83 2.56 -2.93
C ASP A 464 -20.36 1.41 -2.06
N ASP A 465 -19.82 0.22 -2.27
CA ASP A 465 -20.15 -0.97 -1.47
C ASP A 465 -19.67 -0.84 -0.01
N ASP A 466 -20.04 -1.83 0.82
CA ASP A 466 -19.48 -2.02 2.15
C ASP A 466 -17.94 -2.07 2.15
N ASP A 467 -17.34 -1.31 3.06
CA ASP A 467 -15.90 -1.13 3.21
C ASP A 467 -15.52 -0.97 4.68
N TYR A 468 -15.37 -2.12 5.36
CA TYR A 468 -15.08 -2.21 6.79
C TYR A 468 -13.65 -2.64 7.11
N TYR A 469 -12.81 -2.87 6.10
CA TYR A 469 -11.43 -3.34 6.27
C TYR A 469 -10.44 -2.19 6.08
N LEU A 470 -9.79 -1.77 7.16
CA LEU A 470 -8.72 -0.77 7.14
C LEU A 470 -7.62 -1.20 8.11
N VAL A 471 -6.43 -1.50 7.58
CA VAL A 471 -5.23 -1.83 8.38
C VAL A 471 -4.10 -0.90 8.00
N VAL A 472 -3.47 -0.31 9.01
CA VAL A 472 -2.33 0.57 8.88
C VAL A 472 -1.07 -0.08 9.46
N ALA A 473 0.10 0.45 9.11
CA ALA A 473 1.36 0.02 9.71
C ALA A 473 2.28 1.24 9.92
N ALA A 474 3.32 1.07 10.72
CA ALA A 474 4.35 2.07 10.85
C ALA A 474 5.21 2.19 9.56
N ASP A 475 5.76 3.39 9.33
CA ASP A 475 6.75 3.69 8.31
C ASP A 475 7.74 4.74 8.88
N LYS A 476 8.56 5.34 8.00
CA LYS A 476 9.45 6.45 8.34
C LYS A 476 8.68 7.57 9.05
N GLY A 477 9.19 7.96 10.21
CA GLY A 477 8.63 9.00 11.07
C GLY A 477 7.45 8.57 11.96
N THR A 478 6.97 7.33 11.85
CA THR A 478 5.82 6.80 12.64
C THR A 478 6.13 5.49 13.36
N ALA A 479 7.41 5.11 13.47
CA ALA A 479 7.86 3.82 14.02
C ALA A 479 7.24 3.46 15.39
N THR A 480 6.97 4.44 16.25
CA THR A 480 6.38 4.23 17.59
C THR A 480 4.89 4.54 17.66
N PHE A 481 4.22 4.80 16.53
CA PHE A 481 2.84 5.31 16.51
C PHE A 481 1.78 4.21 16.38
N SER A 482 2.16 2.95 16.18
CA SER A 482 1.21 1.83 16.04
C SER A 482 0.27 1.71 17.26
N ASP A 483 0.79 1.89 18.48
CA ASP A 483 -0.02 1.85 19.70
C ASP A 483 -1.00 3.03 19.78
N ILE A 484 -0.63 4.19 19.24
CA ILE A 484 -1.51 5.35 19.15
C ILE A 484 -2.68 5.04 18.20
N ALA A 485 -2.39 4.44 17.04
CA ALA A 485 -3.41 4.04 16.07
C ALA A 485 -4.36 2.96 16.64
N ASN A 486 -3.82 1.95 17.31
CA ASN A 486 -4.62 0.91 17.97
C ASN A 486 -5.50 1.48 19.09
N GLY A 487 -4.99 2.44 19.88
CA GLY A 487 -5.78 3.15 20.87
C GLY A 487 -6.95 3.91 20.26
N ILE A 488 -6.73 4.63 19.15
CA ILE A 488 -7.82 5.32 18.44
C ILE A 488 -8.84 4.32 17.88
N ALA A 489 -8.39 3.22 17.29
CA ALA A 489 -9.30 2.18 16.79
C ALA A 489 -10.17 1.58 17.91
N ALA A 490 -9.59 1.37 19.10
CA ALA A 490 -10.32 0.94 20.29
C ALA A 490 -11.35 1.99 20.75
N ASP A 491 -10.99 3.29 20.77
CA ASP A 491 -11.92 4.39 21.10
C ASP A 491 -13.12 4.43 20.15
N TYR A 492 -12.93 4.07 18.88
CA TYR A 492 -14.00 3.96 17.87
C TYR A 492 -14.82 2.66 17.97
N GLY A 493 -14.42 1.73 18.86
CA GLY A 493 -14.99 0.38 18.90
C GLY A 493 -14.80 -0.37 17.58
N PHE A 494 -13.73 -0.08 16.84
CA PHE A 494 -13.46 -0.66 15.54
C PHE A 494 -13.13 -2.16 15.69
N TRP A 495 -13.77 -3.00 14.89
CA TRP A 495 -13.79 -4.46 15.07
C TRP A 495 -12.42 -5.15 15.07
N MET A 496 -11.42 -4.54 14.45
CA MET A 496 -10.06 -5.09 14.42
C MET A 496 -9.33 -4.93 15.76
N GLY A 497 -9.75 -4.00 16.62
CA GLY A 497 -9.04 -3.69 17.86
C GLY A 497 -7.56 -3.38 17.61
N ASP A 498 -6.67 -4.06 18.34
CA ASP A 498 -5.21 -3.95 18.22
C ASP A 498 -4.59 -4.68 17.01
N ALA A 499 -5.44 -5.22 16.11
CA ALA A 499 -5.04 -5.67 14.78
C ALA A 499 -5.13 -4.55 13.73
N PHE A 500 -5.69 -3.38 14.09
CA PHE A 500 -5.81 -2.22 13.20
C PHE A 500 -4.44 -1.70 12.73
N ALA A 501 -3.47 -1.65 13.64
CA ALA A 501 -2.09 -1.28 13.36
C ALA A 501 -1.14 -2.39 13.79
N SER A 502 -0.37 -2.91 12.84
CA SER A 502 0.66 -3.93 13.08
C SER A 502 1.97 -3.35 13.62
N GLY A 503 2.73 -4.14 14.37
CA GLY A 503 4.04 -3.70 14.92
C GLY A 503 3.90 -2.74 16.10
N GLY A 504 2.85 -2.89 16.90
CA GLY A 504 2.71 -2.24 18.21
C GLY A 504 3.47 -2.98 19.32
N SER A 505 3.31 -2.53 20.56
CA SER A 505 3.94 -3.14 21.75
C SER A 505 3.48 -4.57 22.04
N VAL A 506 2.31 -4.95 21.54
CA VAL A 506 1.76 -6.31 21.64
C VAL A 506 1.74 -6.92 20.23
N GLY A 507 2.67 -7.84 19.95
CA GLY A 507 2.85 -8.44 18.64
C GLY A 507 4.22 -9.08 18.47
N TYR A 508 4.63 -9.32 17.23
CA TYR A 508 5.94 -9.89 16.91
C TYR A 508 7.00 -8.80 16.77
N ASP A 509 8.09 -8.88 17.53
CA ASP A 509 9.24 -7.99 17.36
C ASP A 509 10.05 -8.42 16.12
N HIS A 510 9.85 -7.74 15.00
CA HIS A 510 10.53 -8.05 13.75
C HIS A 510 12.06 -7.94 13.85
N LYS A 511 12.57 -6.98 14.63
CA LYS A 511 14.01 -6.78 14.84
C LYS A 511 14.56 -7.88 15.74
N GLY A 512 13.85 -8.19 16.82
CA GLY A 512 14.18 -9.31 17.71
C GLY A 512 14.18 -10.66 16.99
N MET A 513 13.19 -10.91 16.14
CA MET A 513 13.09 -12.12 15.31
C MET A 513 14.08 -12.15 14.14
N ALA A 514 14.67 -11.00 13.79
CA ALA A 514 15.50 -10.80 12.61
C ALA A 514 14.80 -11.18 11.28
N ILE A 515 13.47 -11.15 11.23
CA ILE A 515 12.72 -11.90 10.20
C ILE A 515 12.95 -11.37 8.79
N THR A 516 13.05 -10.04 8.62
CA THR A 516 13.34 -9.41 7.33
C THR A 516 14.73 -9.78 6.83
N ALA A 517 15.75 -9.69 7.69
CA ALA A 517 17.12 -10.03 7.34
C ALA A 517 17.30 -11.53 7.08
N ARG A 518 16.65 -12.39 7.87
CA ARG A 518 16.64 -13.85 7.66
C ARG A 518 15.99 -14.21 6.32
N GLY A 519 14.88 -13.55 5.96
CA GLY A 519 14.23 -13.72 4.65
C GLY A 519 15.15 -13.34 3.49
N ALA A 520 15.80 -12.16 3.56
CA ALA A 520 16.72 -11.72 2.51
C ALA A 520 17.99 -12.61 2.44
N TRP A 521 18.44 -13.14 3.57
CA TRP A 521 19.56 -14.07 3.60
C TRP A 521 19.26 -15.41 2.93
N ILE A 522 18.00 -15.87 2.90
CA ILE A 522 17.60 -17.05 2.13
C ILE A 522 17.88 -16.84 0.63
N SER A 523 17.61 -15.65 0.09
CA SER A 523 17.98 -15.31 -1.30
C SER A 523 19.48 -15.35 -1.52
N VAL A 524 20.27 -14.80 -0.58
CA VAL A 524 21.74 -14.86 -0.63
C VAL A 524 22.22 -16.32 -0.66
N GLN A 525 21.71 -17.17 0.24
CA GLN A 525 22.01 -18.59 0.25
C GLN A 525 21.67 -19.26 -1.07
N ARG A 526 20.52 -18.92 -1.67
CA ARG A 526 20.10 -19.47 -2.97
C ARG A 526 21.07 -19.10 -4.09
N HIS A 527 21.43 -17.82 -4.19
CA HIS A 527 22.35 -17.35 -5.22
C HIS A 527 23.73 -18.01 -5.13
N PHE A 528 24.29 -18.12 -3.93
CA PHE A 528 25.58 -18.76 -3.75
C PHE A 528 25.54 -20.28 -3.90
N ARG A 529 24.44 -20.93 -3.51
CA ARG A 529 24.24 -22.36 -3.76
C ARG A 529 24.25 -22.67 -5.25
N GLU A 530 23.64 -21.82 -6.07
CA GLU A 530 23.68 -21.91 -7.54
C GLU A 530 25.10 -21.69 -8.12
N LEU A 531 26.01 -21.11 -7.32
CA LEU A 531 27.44 -20.95 -7.63
C LEU A 531 28.32 -22.01 -6.95
N GLY A 532 27.73 -23.01 -6.28
CA GLY A 532 28.46 -24.07 -5.58
C GLY A 532 29.14 -23.63 -4.26
N VAL A 533 28.66 -22.56 -3.62
CA VAL A 533 29.21 -22.02 -2.36
C VAL A 533 28.17 -22.09 -1.25
N ASP A 534 28.51 -22.72 -0.11
CA ASP A 534 27.68 -22.70 1.10
C ASP A 534 28.11 -21.54 2.00
N VAL A 535 27.42 -20.41 1.90
CA VAL A 535 27.73 -19.18 2.69
C VAL A 535 27.62 -19.34 4.20
N GLN A 536 27.14 -20.48 4.70
CA GLN A 536 27.15 -20.79 6.14
C GLN A 536 28.47 -21.43 6.60
N LYS A 537 29.29 -21.93 5.66
CA LYS A 537 30.53 -22.66 5.95
C LYS A 537 31.72 -22.06 5.21
N ASP A 538 31.54 -21.76 3.93
CA ASP A 538 32.58 -21.25 3.06
C ASP A 538 32.76 -19.74 3.25
N PRO A 539 34.01 -19.24 3.29
CA PRO A 539 34.27 -17.82 3.45
C PRO A 539 33.91 -17.03 2.19
N ILE A 540 33.23 -15.89 2.37
CA ILE A 540 32.88 -14.95 1.29
C ILE A 540 33.29 -13.52 1.67
N THR A 541 33.73 -12.75 0.69
CA THR A 541 34.06 -11.32 0.83
C THR A 541 32.81 -10.45 0.69
N VAL A 542 32.63 -9.48 1.59
CA VAL A 542 31.40 -8.68 1.68
C VAL A 542 31.69 -7.19 1.73
N ILE A 543 30.93 -6.42 0.96
CA ILE A 543 30.77 -4.97 1.15
C ILE A 543 29.36 -4.69 1.67
N GLY A 544 29.28 -3.96 2.77
CA GLY A 544 28.03 -3.65 3.46
C GLY A 544 27.55 -2.21 3.22
N ILE A 545 26.25 -2.03 2.99
CA ILE A 545 25.59 -0.72 3.02
C ILE A 545 24.72 -0.65 4.27
N GLY A 546 25.16 0.06 5.30
CA GLY A 546 24.44 0.19 6.57
C GLY A 546 25.35 0.20 7.80
N ASP A 547 24.74 -0.09 8.95
CA ASP A 547 25.36 -0.01 10.27
C ASP A 547 24.94 -1.21 11.14
N MET A 548 25.83 -1.70 12.02
CA MET A 548 25.54 -2.85 12.88
C MET A 548 24.36 -2.60 13.84
N SER A 549 24.05 -1.37 14.22
CA SER A 549 22.85 -1.05 15.01
C SER A 549 21.53 -1.21 14.24
N GLY A 550 21.61 -1.21 12.90
CA GLY A 550 20.47 -1.32 11.99
C GLY A 550 19.83 -2.71 12.01
N ASP A 551 18.50 -2.76 11.99
CA ASP A 551 17.72 -4.01 12.00
C ASP A 551 18.16 -4.96 10.88
N VAL A 552 18.02 -4.54 9.63
CA VAL A 552 18.32 -5.41 8.48
C VAL A 552 19.81 -5.67 8.33
N PHE A 553 20.62 -4.61 8.41
CA PHE A 553 22.06 -4.70 8.19
C PHE A 553 22.73 -5.60 9.23
N GLY A 554 22.56 -5.29 10.52
CA GLY A 554 23.19 -6.00 11.62
C GLY A 554 22.74 -7.45 11.69
N ASN A 555 21.42 -7.69 11.63
CA ASN A 555 20.91 -9.06 11.65
C ASN A 555 21.40 -9.89 10.46
N GLY A 556 21.50 -9.30 9.27
CA GLY A 556 21.98 -9.94 8.06
C GLY A 556 23.45 -10.36 8.15
N LEU A 557 24.32 -9.43 8.57
CA LEU A 557 25.74 -9.73 8.74
C LEU A 557 26.04 -10.71 9.88
N LEU A 558 25.11 -10.90 10.81
CA LEU A 558 25.18 -11.92 11.86
C LEU A 558 24.58 -13.29 11.46
N ARG A 559 24.19 -13.47 10.19
CA ARG A 559 23.66 -14.77 9.72
C ARG A 559 24.72 -15.84 9.47
N SER A 560 25.97 -15.44 9.22
CA SER A 560 27.07 -16.37 9.00
C SER A 560 28.37 -15.87 9.64
N ARG A 561 29.07 -16.82 10.29
CA ARG A 561 30.41 -16.60 10.84
C ARG A 561 31.51 -16.63 9.77
N SER A 562 31.23 -17.12 8.56
CA SER A 562 32.22 -17.20 7.47
C SER A 562 32.37 -15.89 6.69
N VAL A 563 31.51 -14.89 6.96
CA VAL A 563 31.54 -13.57 6.31
C VAL A 563 32.84 -12.83 6.63
N ARG A 564 33.57 -12.45 5.58
CA ARG A 564 34.71 -11.53 5.61
C ARG A 564 34.25 -10.15 5.17
N LEU A 565 33.90 -9.29 6.13
CA LEU A 565 33.45 -7.92 5.85
C LEU A 565 34.66 -7.04 5.50
N LEU A 566 34.83 -6.75 4.22
CA LEU A 566 35.96 -5.95 3.73
C LEU A 566 35.71 -4.45 3.88
N ALA A 567 34.48 -4.02 3.65
CA ALA A 567 34.09 -2.63 3.86
C ALA A 567 32.62 -2.52 4.24
N ALA A 568 32.27 -1.46 4.95
CA ALA A 568 30.90 -1.06 5.14
C ALA A 568 30.79 0.46 5.25
N PHE A 569 29.65 1.04 4.86
CA PHE A 569 29.46 2.49 5.00
C PHE A 569 28.03 2.85 5.37
N ASN A 570 27.90 3.96 6.10
CA ASN A 570 26.62 4.56 6.48
C ASN A 570 26.61 6.06 6.09
N HIS A 571 25.72 6.87 6.67
CA HIS A 571 25.63 8.31 6.38
C HIS A 571 26.75 9.16 7.00
N LEU A 572 27.55 8.58 7.91
CA LEU A 572 28.60 9.25 8.67
C LEU A 572 30.00 8.73 8.34
N GLU A 573 30.16 7.43 8.15
CA GLU A 573 31.45 6.73 8.24
C GLU A 573 31.60 5.65 7.16
N ILE A 574 32.85 5.31 6.86
CA ILE A 574 33.29 4.20 5.99
C ILE A 574 34.25 3.33 6.80
N PHE A 575 33.84 2.11 7.13
CA PHE A 575 34.67 1.04 7.70
C PHE A 575 35.38 0.27 6.59
N ILE A 576 36.67 -0.02 6.76
CA ILE A 576 37.45 -0.86 5.84
C ILE A 576 38.40 -1.77 6.63
N ASP A 577 38.35 -3.05 6.32
CA ASP A 577 39.28 -4.09 6.79
C ASP A 577 39.77 -4.90 5.56
N PRO A 578 40.98 -4.62 5.03
CA PRO A 578 41.45 -5.21 3.77
C PRO A 578 41.65 -6.72 3.81
N ASN A 579 41.92 -7.29 4.99
CA ASN A 579 42.18 -8.71 5.17
C ASN A 579 41.70 -9.19 6.56
N PRO A 580 40.38 -9.39 6.76
CA PRO A 580 39.85 -9.91 8.02
C PRO A 580 40.26 -11.38 8.19
N VAL A 581 41.42 -11.61 8.82
CA VAL A 581 42.08 -12.93 8.91
C VAL A 581 41.29 -13.92 9.78
N ASP A 582 40.58 -13.43 10.80
CA ASP A 582 39.77 -14.23 11.72
C ASP A 582 38.29 -13.81 11.64
N ALA A 583 37.55 -14.49 10.76
CA ALA A 583 36.11 -14.24 10.58
C ALA A 583 35.30 -14.51 11.86
N GLY A 584 35.77 -15.39 12.75
CA GLY A 584 35.16 -15.67 14.05
C GLY A 584 35.26 -14.47 14.99
N ARG A 585 36.46 -13.90 15.15
CA ARG A 585 36.67 -12.69 15.97
C ARG A 585 35.96 -11.46 15.40
N SER A 586 35.99 -11.28 14.08
CA SER A 586 35.24 -10.19 13.43
C SER A 586 33.72 -10.38 13.60
N PHE A 587 33.21 -11.61 13.59
CA PHE A 587 31.81 -11.88 13.91
C PHE A 587 31.47 -11.50 15.35
N ASP A 588 32.26 -11.94 16.33
CA ASP A 588 32.01 -11.64 17.74
C ASP A 588 32.05 -10.14 18.02
N GLU A 589 32.93 -9.39 17.33
CA GLU A 589 32.97 -7.92 17.41
C GLU A 589 31.75 -7.26 16.76
N ARG A 590 31.33 -7.71 15.57
CA ARG A 590 30.06 -7.26 14.96
C ARG A 590 28.87 -7.54 15.87
N GLN A 591 28.85 -8.68 16.54
CA GLN A 591 27.80 -9.03 17.51
C GLN A 591 27.83 -8.09 18.72
N ARG A 592 29.01 -7.75 19.25
CA ARG A 592 29.15 -6.74 20.31
C ARG A 592 28.55 -5.40 19.88
N LEU A 593 28.89 -4.91 18.68
CA LEU A 593 28.36 -3.66 18.14
C LEU A 593 26.84 -3.67 17.97
N TYR A 594 26.26 -4.79 17.54
CA TYR A 594 24.81 -4.96 17.40
C TYR A 594 24.07 -4.79 18.74
N HIS A 595 24.65 -5.26 19.85
CA HIS A 595 24.05 -5.21 21.18
C HIS A 595 24.27 -3.89 21.93
N LEU A 596 25.07 -2.96 21.39
CA LEU A 596 25.20 -1.64 21.99
C LEU A 596 23.90 -0.83 21.85
N PRO A 597 23.48 -0.06 22.87
CA PRO A 597 22.28 0.78 22.79
C PRO A 597 22.31 1.82 21.66
N ARG A 598 23.52 2.32 21.36
CA ARG A 598 23.85 3.12 20.17
C ARG A 598 25.23 2.68 19.73
N SER A 599 25.41 2.40 18.44
CA SER A 599 26.71 2.10 17.86
C SER A 599 26.85 2.77 16.49
N GLY A 600 28.10 3.02 16.12
CA GLY A 600 28.54 3.34 14.77
C GLY A 600 29.78 2.52 14.41
N TRP A 601 30.35 2.77 13.22
CA TRP A 601 31.58 2.10 12.81
C TRP A 601 32.77 2.56 13.63
N SER A 602 32.76 3.79 14.16
CA SER A 602 33.80 4.29 15.09
C SER A 602 33.93 3.46 16.38
N ASP A 603 32.89 2.73 16.77
CA ASP A 603 32.92 1.90 17.98
C ASP A 603 33.61 0.55 17.74
N TYR A 604 33.92 0.19 16.49
CA TYR A 604 34.61 -1.06 16.15
C TYR A 604 36.01 -1.07 16.75
N ASN A 605 36.39 -2.17 17.39
CA ASN A 605 37.72 -2.31 18.00
C ASN A 605 38.81 -2.28 16.91
N THR A 606 39.56 -1.17 16.84
CA THR A 606 40.60 -0.95 15.84
C THR A 606 41.74 -1.95 15.90
N GLU A 607 41.97 -2.61 17.04
CA GLU A 607 42.98 -3.67 17.17
C GLU A 607 42.62 -4.93 16.37
N LEU A 608 41.35 -5.08 15.96
CA LEU A 608 40.88 -6.19 15.15
C LEU A 608 40.90 -5.89 13.65
N ILE A 609 41.15 -4.64 13.26
CA ILE A 609 41.23 -4.24 11.84
C ILE A 609 42.62 -4.60 11.32
N SER A 610 42.69 -5.26 10.16
CA SER A 610 43.97 -5.64 9.56
C SER A 610 44.79 -4.44 9.09
N GLU A 611 46.08 -4.70 8.81
CA GLU A 611 47.03 -3.67 8.39
C GLU A 611 46.52 -2.90 7.16
N GLY A 612 46.60 -1.56 7.25
CA GLY A 612 46.15 -0.66 6.19
C GLY A 612 44.66 -0.34 6.20
N GLY A 613 43.85 -0.99 7.04
CA GLY A 613 42.43 -0.69 7.24
C GLY A 613 42.16 0.45 8.23
N GLY A 614 40.88 0.79 8.40
CA GLY A 614 40.45 1.80 9.37
C GLY A 614 38.99 2.22 9.23
N VAL A 615 38.58 3.19 10.05
CA VAL A 615 37.26 3.84 9.99
C VAL A 615 37.46 5.31 9.60
N PHE A 616 36.81 5.73 8.53
CA PHE A 616 36.98 7.05 7.93
C PHE A 616 35.69 7.86 7.98
N SER A 617 35.77 9.12 8.39
CA SER A 617 34.62 10.02 8.38
C SER A 617 34.29 10.48 6.96
N ARG A 618 33.00 10.49 6.60
CA ARG A 618 32.49 11.04 5.35
C ARG A 618 32.60 12.56 5.24
N GLN A 619 32.98 13.25 6.31
CA GLN A 619 33.23 14.69 6.31
C GLN A 619 34.66 15.05 5.90
N LEU A 620 35.55 14.06 5.76
CA LEU A 620 36.91 14.29 5.29
C LEU A 620 36.89 14.81 3.84
N LYS A 621 37.80 15.75 3.55
CA LYS A 621 37.98 16.24 2.17
C LYS A 621 38.53 15.14 1.26
N GLN A 622 39.47 14.34 1.77
CA GLN A 622 40.08 13.20 1.09
C GLN A 622 40.50 12.14 2.13
N ILE A 623 40.56 10.89 1.68
CA ILE A 623 40.98 9.70 2.42
C ILE A 623 42.23 9.15 1.72
N PRO A 624 43.40 9.07 2.40
CA PRO A 624 44.57 8.38 1.85
C PRO A 624 44.33 6.88 1.86
N LEU A 625 44.63 6.20 0.76
CA LEU A 625 44.42 4.76 0.59
C LEU A 625 45.74 4.02 0.76
N SER A 626 45.77 3.07 1.69
CA SER A 626 46.91 2.18 1.90
C SER A 626 47.10 1.25 0.68
N PRO A 627 48.30 0.69 0.47
CA PRO A 627 48.52 -0.33 -0.54
C PRO A 627 47.54 -1.52 -0.42
N GLN A 628 47.22 -1.94 0.80
CA GLN A 628 46.29 -3.04 1.07
C GLN A 628 44.86 -2.73 0.64
N ILE A 629 44.36 -1.51 0.92
CA ILE A 629 43.03 -1.06 0.47
C ILE A 629 42.97 -1.01 -1.05
N ARG A 630 44.03 -0.49 -1.69
CA ARG A 630 44.12 -0.38 -3.15
C ARG A 630 44.12 -1.76 -3.82
N GLU A 631 44.88 -2.70 -3.29
CA GLU A 631 44.96 -4.07 -3.81
C GLU A 631 43.62 -4.81 -3.70
N VAL A 632 42.98 -4.80 -2.53
CA VAL A 632 41.76 -5.60 -2.31
C VAL A 632 40.54 -5.09 -3.10
N PHE A 633 40.44 -3.77 -3.32
CA PHE A 633 39.32 -3.17 -4.06
C PHE A 633 39.64 -2.85 -5.52
N ASP A 634 40.87 -3.13 -5.96
CA ASP A 634 41.35 -2.82 -7.32
C ASP A 634 41.19 -1.33 -7.65
N ILE A 635 41.86 -0.50 -6.83
CA ILE A 635 41.87 0.98 -6.90
C ILE A 635 43.30 1.46 -7.17
N ASP A 636 43.48 2.26 -8.22
CA ASP A 636 44.79 2.81 -8.57
C ASP A 636 45.14 4.07 -7.75
N GLU A 637 44.13 4.90 -7.45
CA GLU A 637 44.29 6.20 -6.81
C GLU A 637 44.81 6.09 -5.37
N GLU A 638 45.77 6.96 -4.99
CA GLU A 638 46.30 7.01 -3.62
C GLU A 638 45.42 7.82 -2.65
N HIS A 639 44.54 8.67 -3.17
CA HIS A 639 43.67 9.54 -2.40
C HIS A 639 42.33 9.68 -3.11
N LEU A 640 41.23 9.52 -2.37
CA LEU A 640 39.87 9.72 -2.88
C LEU A 640 39.03 10.56 -1.91
N THR A 641 38.07 11.32 -2.40
CA THR A 641 37.00 11.85 -1.55
C THR A 641 36.13 10.69 -1.02
N PRO A 642 35.40 10.85 0.11
CA PRO A 642 34.55 9.79 0.64
C PRO A 642 33.50 9.27 -0.36
N ASN A 643 32.90 10.14 -1.18
CA ASN A 643 31.92 9.72 -2.18
C ASN A 643 32.57 8.94 -3.34
N GLU A 644 33.77 9.34 -3.79
CA GLU A 644 34.53 8.60 -4.80
C GLU A 644 34.97 7.23 -4.26
N LEU A 645 35.36 7.14 -2.99
CA LEU A 645 35.70 5.86 -2.37
C LEU A 645 34.48 4.92 -2.33
N ILE A 646 33.31 5.40 -1.89
CA ILE A 646 32.07 4.60 -1.94
C ILE A 646 31.76 4.16 -3.37
N ASN A 647 31.93 5.05 -4.36
CA ASN A 647 31.75 4.70 -5.77
C ASN A 647 32.69 3.56 -6.21
N ARG A 648 33.97 3.57 -5.80
CA ARG A 648 34.93 2.48 -6.07
C ARG A 648 34.56 1.20 -5.34
N LEU A 649 34.15 1.28 -4.08
CA LEU A 649 33.70 0.12 -3.29
C LEU A 649 32.50 -0.59 -3.96
N LEU A 650 31.53 0.16 -4.50
CA LEU A 650 30.39 -0.42 -5.22
C LEU A 650 30.80 -1.14 -6.53
N LYS A 651 31.98 -0.83 -7.08
CA LYS A 651 32.57 -1.46 -8.28
C LYS A 651 33.61 -2.53 -7.95
N ALA A 652 33.91 -2.77 -6.68
CA ALA A 652 34.98 -3.67 -6.28
C ALA A 652 34.67 -5.14 -6.61
N PRO A 653 35.70 -5.97 -6.88
CA PRO A 653 35.52 -7.38 -7.21
C PRO A 653 35.34 -8.21 -5.94
N VAL A 654 34.13 -8.21 -5.38
CA VAL A 654 33.78 -8.93 -4.14
C VAL A 654 32.72 -10.02 -4.37
N ASP A 655 32.52 -10.91 -3.41
CA ASP A 655 31.49 -11.94 -3.54
C ASP A 655 30.09 -11.38 -3.34
N LEU A 656 29.87 -10.57 -2.31
CA LEU A 656 28.55 -10.05 -1.93
C LEU A 656 28.58 -8.54 -1.67
N ILE A 657 27.63 -7.83 -2.27
CA ILE A 657 27.17 -6.53 -1.72
C ILE A 657 25.90 -6.80 -0.92
N TRP A 658 25.95 -6.53 0.38
CA TRP A 658 24.80 -6.63 1.29
C TRP A 658 24.21 -5.25 1.54
N ASN A 659 23.03 -4.98 0.98
CA ASN A 659 22.31 -3.75 1.22
C ASN A 659 21.32 -3.91 2.38
N GLY A 660 21.67 -3.33 3.54
CA GLY A 660 20.76 -3.18 4.68
C GLY A 660 20.38 -1.72 4.97
N GLY A 661 20.73 -0.80 4.07
CA GLY A 661 20.60 0.65 4.21
C GLY A 661 19.41 1.23 3.43
N ILE A 662 19.35 2.56 3.40
CA ILE A 662 18.33 3.33 2.67
C ILE A 662 19.04 4.18 1.61
N GLY A 663 18.58 4.09 0.36
CA GLY A 663 19.10 4.88 -0.75
C GLY A 663 19.26 4.03 -2.01
N THR A 664 19.35 4.68 -3.17
CA THR A 664 19.56 4.01 -4.45
C THR A 664 20.98 4.24 -4.95
N TYR A 665 21.79 3.20 -4.84
CA TYR A 665 23.24 3.18 -5.08
C TYR A 665 23.61 2.70 -6.49
N ILE A 666 22.70 1.99 -7.16
CA ILE A 666 22.94 1.42 -8.49
C ILE A 666 21.75 1.75 -9.41
N LYS A 667 22.03 2.28 -10.60
CA LYS A 667 21.04 2.53 -11.67
C LYS A 667 21.46 1.86 -12.97
N ALA A 668 20.63 1.88 -14.02
CA ALA A 668 21.11 1.53 -15.35
C ALA A 668 21.91 2.68 -15.99
N SER A 669 22.80 2.33 -16.91
CA SER A 669 23.50 3.31 -17.75
C SER A 669 22.57 4.18 -18.61
N SER A 670 21.36 3.71 -18.91
CA SER A 670 20.32 4.45 -19.64
C SER A 670 19.52 5.43 -18.77
N GLU A 671 19.61 5.34 -17.44
CA GLU A 671 18.94 6.26 -16.53
C GLU A 671 19.87 7.43 -16.18
N SER A 672 19.34 8.66 -16.10
CA SER A 672 20.06 9.77 -15.50
C SER A 672 19.99 9.70 -13.97
N HIS A 673 20.86 10.44 -13.27
CA HIS A 673 20.73 10.55 -11.81
C HIS A 673 19.42 11.21 -11.38
N ALA A 674 18.92 12.16 -12.19
CA ALA A 674 17.66 12.85 -11.92
C ALA A 674 16.44 11.91 -11.98
N ASP A 675 16.47 10.90 -12.85
CA ASP A 675 15.37 9.92 -13.00
C ASP A 675 15.17 9.06 -11.75
N VAL A 676 16.24 8.84 -10.97
CA VAL A 676 16.20 8.00 -9.75
C VAL A 676 15.50 8.69 -8.58
N GLY A 677 15.57 10.03 -8.51
CA GLY A 677 14.91 10.80 -7.46
C GLY A 677 15.60 10.79 -6.08
N ASP A 678 16.82 10.25 -5.96
CA ASP A 678 17.61 10.21 -4.72
C ASP A 678 18.87 11.09 -4.81
N LYS A 679 18.69 12.40 -4.65
CA LYS A 679 19.77 13.39 -4.81
C LYS A 679 20.95 13.17 -3.86
N ALA A 680 20.71 12.61 -2.67
CA ALA A 680 21.75 12.42 -1.67
C ALA A 680 22.85 11.44 -2.12
N ASN A 681 22.49 10.52 -3.01
CA ASN A 681 23.40 9.49 -3.51
C ASN A 681 23.87 9.74 -4.96
N ASP A 682 23.49 10.86 -5.59
CA ASP A 682 23.85 11.15 -6.99
C ASP A 682 25.36 11.08 -7.23
N GLY A 683 26.17 11.70 -6.35
CA GLY A 683 27.62 11.76 -6.48
C GLY A 683 28.38 10.45 -6.19
N LEU A 684 27.72 9.42 -5.66
CA LEU A 684 28.34 8.12 -5.36
C LEU A 684 27.74 6.94 -6.14
N ARG A 685 26.58 7.12 -6.77
CA ARG A 685 25.83 6.08 -7.50
C ARG A 685 26.61 5.56 -8.71
N VAL A 686 26.50 4.25 -8.96
CA VAL A 686 27.14 3.56 -10.10
C VAL A 686 26.11 3.00 -11.08
N ASN A 687 26.55 2.59 -12.27
CA ASN A 687 25.72 1.85 -13.21
C ASN A 687 25.80 0.34 -12.95
N GLY A 688 24.72 -0.39 -13.23
CA GLY A 688 24.63 -1.83 -13.02
C GLY A 688 25.67 -2.62 -13.83
N ASN A 689 26.04 -2.11 -15.01
CA ASN A 689 27.10 -2.70 -15.84
C ASN A 689 28.54 -2.48 -15.31
N GLU A 690 28.74 -1.65 -14.29
CA GLU A 690 30.04 -1.38 -13.65
C GLU A 690 30.26 -2.23 -12.39
N VAL A 691 29.20 -2.87 -11.88
CA VAL A 691 29.24 -3.65 -10.66
C VAL A 691 29.89 -5.00 -10.93
N ARG A 692 30.94 -5.31 -10.15
CA ARG A 692 31.71 -6.57 -10.27
C ARG A 692 31.42 -7.59 -9.18
N ALA A 693 30.54 -7.26 -8.23
CA ALA A 693 30.14 -8.20 -7.20
C ALA A 693 29.45 -9.43 -7.82
N ARG A 694 29.68 -10.63 -7.28
CA ARG A 694 29.02 -11.86 -7.80
C ARG A 694 27.53 -11.90 -7.45
N VAL A 695 27.19 -11.48 -6.23
CA VAL A 695 25.82 -11.46 -5.70
C VAL A 695 25.52 -10.10 -5.07
N ILE A 696 24.29 -9.62 -5.25
CA ILE A 696 23.73 -8.53 -4.44
C ILE A 696 22.51 -9.06 -3.68
N GLY A 697 22.53 -8.89 -2.35
CA GLY A 697 21.37 -9.15 -1.48
C GLY A 697 20.73 -7.84 -1.04
N GLU A 698 19.45 -7.63 -1.34
CA GLU A 698 18.72 -6.41 -0.97
C GLU A 698 17.78 -6.64 0.22
N GLY A 699 18.34 -6.54 1.42
CA GLY A 699 17.53 -6.49 2.64
C GLY A 699 16.81 -5.14 2.81
N GLY A 700 17.46 -4.03 2.43
CA GLY A 700 16.87 -2.69 2.36
C GLY A 700 15.95 -2.53 1.15
N ASN A 701 15.17 -1.44 1.11
CA ASN A 701 14.34 -1.12 -0.06
C ASN A 701 15.12 -0.23 -1.04
N LEU A 702 14.91 -0.44 -2.34
CA LEU A 702 15.38 0.42 -3.43
C LEU A 702 16.90 0.67 -3.47
N GLY A 703 17.73 -0.33 -3.10
CA GLY A 703 19.18 -0.27 -3.26
C GLY A 703 19.61 -0.05 -4.71
N MET A 704 18.85 -0.66 -5.61
CA MET A 704 19.02 -0.59 -7.06
C MET A 704 17.72 -0.12 -7.73
N THR A 705 17.82 0.61 -8.85
CA THR A 705 16.68 0.76 -9.76
C THR A 705 16.39 -0.59 -10.43
N GLN A 706 15.15 -0.78 -10.92
CA GLN A 706 14.80 -2.03 -11.61
C GLN A 706 15.64 -2.25 -12.87
N LEU A 707 15.86 -1.21 -13.68
CA LEU A 707 16.73 -1.28 -14.85
C LEU A 707 18.19 -1.57 -14.45
N GLY A 708 18.66 -0.99 -13.34
CA GLY A 708 20.00 -1.27 -12.81
C GLY A 708 20.19 -2.74 -12.42
N ARG A 709 19.17 -3.38 -11.82
CA ARG A 709 19.18 -4.83 -11.55
C ARG A 709 19.26 -5.65 -12.83
N VAL A 710 18.46 -5.29 -13.84
CA VAL A 710 18.45 -5.97 -15.14
C VAL A 710 19.81 -5.86 -15.82
N GLU A 711 20.39 -4.65 -15.86
CA GLU A 711 21.71 -4.41 -16.45
C GLU A 711 22.82 -5.22 -15.74
N TYR A 712 22.81 -5.25 -14.41
CA TYR A 712 23.72 -6.07 -13.60
C TYR A 712 23.56 -7.57 -13.89
N CYS A 713 22.33 -8.07 -13.95
CA CYS A 713 22.07 -9.48 -14.24
C CYS A 713 22.45 -9.89 -15.67
N LEU A 714 22.30 -9.00 -16.65
CA LEU A 714 22.75 -9.24 -18.03
C LEU A 714 24.27 -9.36 -18.14
N ARG A 715 25.02 -8.83 -17.16
CA ARG A 715 26.48 -8.98 -17.04
C ARG A 715 26.93 -10.21 -16.23
N GLY A 716 25.98 -11.05 -15.80
CA GLY A 716 26.27 -12.28 -15.05
C GLY A 716 26.15 -12.14 -13.53
N GLY A 717 25.78 -10.95 -13.03
CA GLY A 717 25.49 -10.73 -11.61
C GLY A 717 24.21 -11.45 -11.15
N ALA A 718 24.16 -11.85 -9.88
CA ALA A 718 23.00 -12.52 -9.30
C ALA A 718 22.31 -11.64 -8.25
N CYS A 719 21.07 -11.23 -8.53
CA CYS A 719 20.17 -10.64 -7.56
C CYS A 719 18.71 -10.97 -7.90
N ASN A 720 17.82 -10.83 -6.93
CA ASN A 720 16.39 -10.67 -7.19
C ASN A 720 16.02 -9.19 -7.00
N THR A 721 14.73 -8.91 -6.88
CA THR A 721 14.24 -7.61 -6.44
C THR A 721 14.13 -7.56 -4.91
N ASP A 722 14.27 -6.37 -4.34
CA ASP A 722 14.10 -6.11 -2.90
C ASP A 722 12.78 -6.66 -2.35
N PHE A 723 11.68 -6.54 -3.08
CA PHE A 723 10.37 -7.04 -2.66
C PHE A 723 10.25 -8.57 -2.61
N ILE A 724 11.21 -9.32 -3.18
CA ILE A 724 11.35 -10.76 -2.97
C ILE A 724 12.24 -11.02 -1.75
N ASP A 725 13.41 -10.39 -1.71
CA ASP A 725 14.41 -10.64 -0.66
C ASP A 725 13.88 -10.22 0.71
N ASN A 726 13.34 -9.02 0.86
CA ASN A 726 12.89 -8.46 2.13
C ASN A 726 11.40 -8.73 2.45
N ALA A 727 10.77 -9.70 1.76
CA ALA A 727 9.36 -10.05 1.96
C ALA A 727 9.05 -10.65 3.34
N GLY A 728 10.07 -11.11 4.08
CA GLY A 728 9.90 -11.70 5.41
C GLY A 728 9.18 -10.78 6.40
N GLY A 729 9.52 -9.48 6.40
CA GLY A 729 8.88 -8.50 7.28
C GLY A 729 7.39 -8.32 6.98
N VAL A 730 7.00 -8.20 5.71
CA VAL A 730 5.58 -8.03 5.37
C VAL A 730 4.77 -9.30 5.65
N SER A 731 5.37 -10.46 5.43
CA SER A 731 4.75 -11.78 5.63
C SER A 731 4.54 -12.08 7.12
N CYS A 732 5.53 -11.81 7.98
CA CYS A 732 5.40 -11.94 9.43
C CYS A 732 4.24 -11.11 9.96
N SER A 733 4.09 -9.91 9.43
CA SER A 733 3.06 -9.01 9.90
C SER A 733 1.67 -9.34 9.35
N ASP A 734 1.57 -9.97 8.17
CA ASP A 734 0.30 -10.55 7.70
C ASP A 734 -0.15 -11.69 8.61
N GLN A 735 0.78 -12.55 9.01
CA GLN A 735 0.54 -13.60 10.01
C GLN A 735 0.07 -13.02 11.34
N GLU A 736 0.75 -11.98 11.84
CA GLU A 736 0.35 -11.26 13.06
C GLU A 736 -1.12 -10.79 12.99
N VAL A 737 -1.49 -10.08 11.92
CA VAL A 737 -2.85 -9.53 11.77
C VAL A 737 -3.89 -10.64 11.69
N ASN A 738 -3.64 -11.70 10.90
CA ASN A 738 -4.59 -12.82 10.78
C ASN A 738 -4.75 -13.58 12.11
N ILE A 739 -3.67 -13.82 12.84
CA ILE A 739 -3.73 -14.44 14.17
C ILE A 739 -4.50 -13.53 15.14
N LYS A 740 -4.24 -12.22 15.15
CA LYS A 740 -4.95 -11.28 16.02
C LYS A 740 -6.44 -11.19 15.70
N ILE A 741 -6.83 -11.20 14.42
CA ILE A 741 -8.25 -11.24 14.02
C ILE A 741 -8.94 -12.48 14.62
N LEU A 742 -8.31 -13.66 14.48
CA LEU A 742 -8.82 -14.90 15.07
C LEU A 742 -8.97 -14.80 16.60
N LEU A 743 -7.90 -14.37 17.28
CA LEU A 743 -7.87 -14.36 18.74
C LEU A 743 -8.78 -13.27 19.33
N ASN A 744 -8.92 -12.12 18.66
CA ASN A 744 -9.83 -11.06 19.09
C ASN A 744 -11.30 -11.52 19.03
N GLU A 745 -11.67 -12.39 18.06
CA GLU A 745 -12.98 -13.04 18.03
C GLU A 745 -13.19 -13.92 19.27
N LEU A 746 -12.21 -14.74 19.65
CA LEU A 746 -12.27 -15.59 20.84
C LEU A 746 -12.39 -14.76 22.13
N VAL A 747 -11.64 -13.67 22.24
CA VAL A 747 -11.73 -12.73 23.37
C VAL A 747 -13.11 -12.08 23.44
N SER A 748 -13.64 -11.59 22.30
CA SER A 748 -14.96 -10.95 22.25
C SER A 748 -16.11 -11.88 22.64
N SER A 749 -15.97 -13.17 22.33
CA SER A 749 -16.92 -14.24 22.69
C SER A 749 -16.81 -14.72 24.14
N GLY A 750 -15.79 -14.25 24.89
CA GLY A 750 -15.50 -14.68 26.27
C GLY A 750 -14.83 -16.05 26.39
N GLN A 751 -14.36 -16.66 25.30
CA GLN A 751 -13.68 -17.96 25.30
C GLN A 751 -12.20 -17.87 25.73
N MET A 752 -11.61 -16.67 25.71
CA MET A 752 -10.21 -16.43 26.05
C MET A 752 -10.06 -15.05 26.70
N THR A 753 -9.13 -14.88 27.65
CA THR A 753 -8.79 -13.57 28.21
C THR A 753 -7.72 -12.86 27.38
N LEU A 754 -7.61 -11.53 27.49
CA LEU A 754 -6.57 -10.76 26.81
C LEU A 754 -5.14 -11.20 27.22
N GLU A 755 -4.95 -11.60 28.48
CA GLU A 755 -3.68 -12.11 28.98
C GLU A 755 -3.31 -13.45 28.33
N GLN A 756 -4.23 -14.41 28.28
CA GLN A 756 -4.04 -15.70 27.61
C GLN A 756 -3.71 -15.50 26.12
N ARG A 757 -4.42 -14.58 25.46
CA ARG A 757 -4.19 -14.20 24.07
C ARG A 757 -2.79 -13.69 23.82
N ASN A 758 -2.28 -12.80 24.67
CA ASN A 758 -0.96 -12.22 24.51
C ASN A 758 0.17 -13.23 24.80
N SER A 759 0.00 -14.11 25.79
CA SER A 759 0.94 -15.21 26.06
C SER A 759 1.03 -16.17 24.86
N LEU A 760 -0.12 -16.55 24.29
CA LEU A 760 -0.17 -17.43 23.12
C LEU A 760 0.54 -16.82 21.90
N LEU A 761 0.39 -15.51 21.65
CA LEU A 761 1.12 -14.82 20.59
C LEU A 761 2.64 -14.98 20.73
N VAL A 762 3.18 -14.79 21.95
CA VAL A 762 4.61 -14.92 22.24
C VAL A 762 5.08 -16.36 22.02
N GLU A 763 4.31 -17.35 22.49
CA GLU A 763 4.64 -18.78 22.35
C GLU A 763 4.75 -19.23 20.88
N MET A 764 3.98 -18.63 19.97
CA MET A 764 3.98 -18.96 18.54
C MET A 764 5.11 -18.31 17.71
N THR A 765 5.96 -17.48 18.32
CA THR A 765 6.95 -16.65 17.60
C THR A 765 7.85 -17.45 16.65
N ASP A 766 8.40 -18.57 17.10
CA ASP A 766 9.31 -19.38 16.29
C ASP A 766 8.60 -20.11 15.16
N GLU A 767 7.37 -20.58 15.38
CA GLU A 767 6.59 -21.25 14.35
C GLU A 767 6.14 -20.28 13.26
N VAL A 768 5.73 -19.05 13.63
CA VAL A 768 5.46 -17.98 12.66
C VAL A 768 6.71 -17.64 11.85
N ALA A 769 7.88 -17.57 12.49
CA ALA A 769 9.13 -17.36 11.76
C ALA A 769 9.41 -18.48 10.74
N GLN A 770 9.16 -19.74 11.10
CA GLN A 770 9.32 -20.88 10.19
C GLN A 770 8.37 -20.80 8.99
N LEU A 771 7.09 -20.50 9.20
CA LEU A 771 6.11 -20.34 8.13
C LEU A 771 6.51 -19.24 7.14
N VAL A 772 6.97 -18.09 7.65
CA VAL A 772 7.44 -16.97 6.83
C VAL A 772 8.67 -17.37 6.00
N LEU A 773 9.68 -17.95 6.63
CA LEU A 773 10.93 -18.31 5.96
C LEU A 773 10.74 -19.43 4.93
N ALA A 774 9.84 -20.38 5.19
CA ALA A 774 9.46 -21.40 4.21
C ALA A 774 8.84 -20.75 2.95
N SER A 775 8.04 -19.68 3.12
CA SER A 775 7.50 -18.92 1.99
C SER A 775 8.60 -18.18 1.21
N ASN A 776 9.55 -17.53 1.89
CA ASN A 776 10.70 -16.87 1.25
C ASN A 776 11.54 -17.88 0.44
N TYR A 777 11.81 -19.05 1.02
CA TYR A 777 12.54 -20.13 0.36
C TYR A 777 11.86 -20.55 -0.95
N LYS A 778 10.56 -20.88 -0.90
CA LYS A 778 9.81 -21.34 -2.08
C LYS A 778 9.71 -20.27 -3.17
N GLN A 779 9.65 -18.99 -2.81
CA GLN A 779 9.63 -17.89 -3.78
C GLN A 779 10.93 -17.78 -4.57
N THR A 780 12.08 -17.79 -3.88
CA THR A 780 13.39 -17.74 -4.55
C THR A 780 13.62 -18.97 -5.41
N GLN A 781 13.13 -20.14 -4.97
CA GLN A 781 13.14 -21.38 -5.72
C GLN A 781 12.30 -21.31 -7.01
N ALA A 782 11.10 -20.75 -6.94
CA ALA A 782 10.24 -20.55 -8.10
C ALA A 782 10.91 -19.70 -9.18
N ILE A 783 11.63 -18.64 -8.78
CA ILE A 783 12.39 -17.79 -9.69
C ILE A 783 13.54 -18.57 -10.33
N SER A 784 14.25 -19.42 -9.58
CA SER A 784 15.31 -20.27 -10.12
C SER A 784 14.79 -21.32 -11.09
N LEU A 785 13.66 -21.96 -10.78
CA LEU A 785 12.96 -22.87 -11.69
C LEU A 785 12.58 -22.14 -13.00
N ALA A 786 11.99 -20.96 -12.90
CA ALA A 786 11.65 -20.13 -14.06
C ALA A 786 12.89 -19.72 -14.87
N ARG A 787 13.98 -19.36 -14.20
CA ARG A 787 15.24 -18.92 -14.83
C ARG A 787 15.92 -20.05 -15.60
N SER A 788 15.89 -21.27 -15.08
CA SER A 788 16.46 -22.46 -15.74
C SER A 788 15.73 -22.85 -17.04
N GLN A 789 14.48 -22.41 -17.22
CA GLN A 789 13.65 -22.70 -18.39
C GLN A 789 13.31 -21.44 -19.20
N VAL A 790 14.05 -20.34 -19.01
CA VAL A 790 13.61 -19.02 -19.52
C VAL A 790 13.61 -18.94 -21.04
N VAL A 791 14.65 -19.46 -21.69
CA VAL A 791 14.80 -19.43 -23.15
C VAL A 791 13.69 -20.23 -23.86
N PRO A 792 13.45 -21.52 -23.51
CA PRO A 792 12.37 -22.27 -24.16
C PRO A 792 10.96 -21.77 -23.83
N THR A 793 10.77 -21.00 -22.75
CA THR A 793 9.46 -20.49 -22.29
C THR A 793 9.23 -19.02 -22.67
N MET A 794 10.12 -18.42 -23.47
CA MET A 794 10.13 -16.98 -23.73
C MET A 794 8.84 -16.50 -24.44
N ILE A 795 8.30 -17.31 -25.35
CA ILE A 795 7.05 -17.00 -26.07
C ILE A 795 5.88 -16.93 -25.10
N GLU A 796 5.82 -17.83 -24.12
CA GLU A 796 4.77 -17.86 -23.10
C GLU A 796 4.88 -16.67 -22.16
N TYR A 797 6.09 -16.24 -21.76
CA TYR A 797 6.26 -15.02 -20.96
C TYR A 797 5.80 -13.78 -21.72
N ARG A 798 6.18 -13.64 -22.99
CA ARG A 798 5.71 -12.53 -23.84
C ARG A 798 4.18 -12.48 -23.91
N ARG A 799 3.52 -13.63 -24.10
CA ARG A 799 2.06 -13.70 -24.09
C ARG A 799 1.47 -13.33 -22.74
N PHE A 800 2.06 -13.81 -21.64
CA PHE A 800 1.62 -13.46 -20.30
C PHE A 800 1.67 -11.93 -20.11
N ILE A 801 2.79 -11.28 -20.46
CA ILE A 801 2.95 -9.82 -20.40
C ILE A 801 1.87 -9.13 -21.25
N ASN A 802 1.68 -9.52 -22.50
CA ASN A 802 0.70 -8.91 -23.41
C ASN A 802 -0.73 -8.99 -22.87
N VAL A 803 -1.12 -10.11 -22.26
CA VAL A 803 -2.47 -10.22 -21.70
C VAL A 803 -2.62 -9.44 -20.40
N MET A 804 -1.60 -9.42 -19.53
CA MET A 804 -1.64 -8.59 -18.32
C MET A 804 -1.72 -7.10 -18.68
N GLU A 805 -1.03 -6.67 -19.73
CA GLU A 805 -1.05 -5.29 -20.23
C GLU A 805 -2.38 -4.91 -20.88
N SER A 806 -2.89 -5.74 -21.81
CA SER A 806 -4.20 -5.49 -22.43
C SER A 806 -5.38 -5.56 -21.44
N SER A 807 -5.24 -6.26 -20.32
CA SER A 807 -6.23 -6.25 -19.23
C SER A 807 -6.09 -5.06 -18.27
N GLY A 808 -5.13 -4.16 -18.51
CA GLY A 808 -4.86 -2.99 -17.66
C GLY A 808 -4.23 -3.33 -16.31
N ARG A 809 -3.81 -4.57 -16.09
CA ARG A 809 -3.24 -5.06 -14.82
C ARG A 809 -1.74 -4.79 -14.71
N LEU A 810 -1.02 -4.70 -15.82
CA LEU A 810 0.43 -4.49 -15.88
C LEU A 810 0.76 -3.35 -16.84
N SER A 811 1.80 -2.57 -16.50
CA SER A 811 2.39 -1.58 -17.41
C SER A 811 3.89 -1.88 -17.53
N ARG A 812 4.35 -2.19 -18.74
CA ARG A 812 5.77 -2.49 -19.00
C ARG A 812 6.68 -1.34 -18.60
N VAL A 813 6.27 -0.11 -18.93
CA VAL A 813 7.02 1.11 -18.61
C VAL A 813 7.16 1.27 -17.10
N LEU A 814 6.09 1.06 -16.33
CA LEU A 814 6.16 1.16 -14.87
C LEU A 814 7.05 0.07 -14.28
N GLU A 815 6.97 -1.16 -14.77
CA GLU A 815 7.72 -2.29 -14.21
C GLU A 815 9.11 -2.48 -14.84
N ALA A 816 9.50 -1.60 -15.76
CA ALA A 816 10.73 -1.69 -16.52
C ALA A 816 10.91 -3.07 -17.22
N LEU A 817 9.82 -3.61 -17.77
CA LEU A 817 9.84 -4.84 -18.56
C LEU A 817 10.15 -4.53 -20.04
N PRO A 818 10.83 -5.45 -20.76
CA PRO A 818 11.25 -5.19 -22.14
C PRO A 818 10.07 -5.17 -23.11
N GLU A 819 10.23 -4.42 -24.20
CA GLU A 819 9.30 -4.47 -25.32
C GLU A 819 9.45 -5.73 -26.18
N ASP A 820 8.44 -6.03 -27.02
CA ASP A 820 8.39 -7.28 -27.78
C ASP A 820 9.60 -7.46 -28.72
N GLU A 821 10.11 -6.36 -29.30
CA GLU A 821 11.34 -6.36 -30.11
C GLU A 821 12.56 -6.75 -29.28
N GLN A 822 12.71 -6.22 -28.07
CA GLN A 822 13.83 -6.51 -27.17
C GLN A 822 13.78 -7.96 -26.67
N LEU A 823 12.57 -8.47 -26.37
CA LEU A 823 12.36 -9.88 -26.00
C LEU A 823 12.77 -10.81 -27.15
N ALA A 824 12.44 -10.46 -28.40
CA ALA A 824 12.79 -11.24 -29.58
C ALA A 824 14.30 -11.22 -29.86
N GLU A 825 14.95 -10.06 -29.74
CA GLU A 825 16.40 -9.92 -29.89
C GLU A 825 17.15 -10.78 -28.87
N ARG A 826 16.77 -10.71 -27.58
CA ARG A 826 17.34 -11.56 -26.52
C ARG A 826 17.16 -13.05 -26.84
N ALA A 827 15.96 -13.47 -27.22
CA ALA A 827 15.70 -14.87 -27.60
C ALA A 827 16.60 -15.35 -28.76
N SER A 828 16.84 -14.50 -29.77
CA SER A 828 17.69 -14.85 -30.92
C SER A 828 19.16 -15.07 -30.56
N THR A 829 19.62 -14.49 -29.45
CA THR A 829 21.00 -14.62 -28.93
C THR A 829 21.10 -15.64 -27.78
N GLY A 830 20.06 -16.43 -27.54
CA GLY A 830 20.02 -17.42 -26.45
C GLY A 830 19.85 -16.81 -25.06
N GLN A 831 19.48 -15.53 -24.98
CA GLN A 831 19.17 -14.83 -23.73
C GLN A 831 17.65 -14.83 -23.48
N GLY A 832 17.25 -14.61 -22.23
CA GLY A 832 15.84 -14.49 -21.85
C GLY A 832 15.63 -13.40 -20.81
N LEU A 833 14.51 -13.45 -20.10
CA LEU A 833 14.28 -12.61 -18.93
C LEU A 833 15.30 -12.92 -17.81
N THR A 834 15.76 -11.87 -17.17
CA THR A 834 16.62 -11.90 -15.98
C THR A 834 15.82 -12.24 -14.72
N ARG A 835 16.49 -12.59 -13.62
CA ARG A 835 15.81 -12.89 -12.34
C ARG A 835 14.94 -11.72 -11.82
N PRO A 836 15.39 -10.44 -11.88
CA PRO A 836 14.55 -9.30 -11.49
C PRO A 836 13.28 -9.13 -12.34
N GLU A 837 13.35 -9.43 -13.65
CA GLU A 837 12.16 -9.40 -14.52
C GLU A 837 11.22 -10.57 -14.21
N LEU A 838 11.76 -11.77 -13.96
CA LEU A 838 10.97 -12.93 -13.55
C LEU A 838 10.30 -12.73 -12.18
N ALA A 839 10.98 -12.07 -11.23
CA ALA A 839 10.44 -11.71 -9.92
C ALA A 839 9.16 -10.85 -10.05
N VAL A 840 9.17 -9.86 -10.93
CA VAL A 840 7.98 -9.05 -11.26
C VAL A 840 6.87 -9.96 -11.78
N LEU A 841 7.14 -10.81 -12.77
CA LEU A 841 6.12 -11.68 -13.36
C LEU A 841 5.54 -12.70 -12.37
N VAL A 842 6.35 -13.23 -11.45
CA VAL A 842 5.87 -14.11 -10.36
C VAL A 842 4.88 -13.35 -9.47
N SER A 843 5.19 -12.13 -9.07
CA SER A 843 4.29 -11.31 -8.24
C SER A 843 2.97 -11.02 -8.96
N TYR A 844 3.01 -10.65 -10.24
CA TYR A 844 1.81 -10.39 -11.02
C TYR A 844 0.96 -11.65 -11.26
N ALA A 845 1.58 -12.82 -11.49
CA ALA A 845 0.84 -14.08 -11.63
C ALA A 845 0.12 -14.47 -10.34
N LYS A 846 0.77 -14.29 -9.18
CA LYS A 846 0.15 -14.55 -7.87
C LYS A 846 -0.99 -13.58 -7.55
N ALA A 847 -0.77 -12.29 -7.79
CA ALA A 847 -1.78 -11.27 -7.58
C ALA A 847 -3.03 -11.52 -8.44
N ASP A 848 -2.84 -11.85 -9.72
CA ASP A 848 -3.93 -12.19 -10.64
C ASP A 848 -4.73 -13.41 -10.16
N LEU A 849 -4.01 -14.50 -9.84
CA LEU A 849 -4.64 -15.74 -9.40
C LEU A 849 -5.39 -15.56 -8.08
N LYS A 850 -4.79 -14.87 -7.10
CA LYS A 850 -5.43 -14.58 -5.81
C LYS A 850 -6.77 -13.88 -6.01
N GLU A 851 -6.77 -12.76 -6.74
CA GLU A 851 -7.97 -11.95 -6.94
C GLU A 851 -9.10 -12.72 -7.63
N ARG A 852 -8.76 -13.52 -8.66
CA ARG A 852 -9.73 -14.33 -9.40
C ARG A 852 -10.27 -15.51 -8.57
N LEU A 853 -9.49 -16.01 -7.61
CA LEU A 853 -9.81 -17.20 -6.82
C LEU A 853 -10.68 -16.89 -5.59
N VAL A 854 -10.56 -15.70 -4.97
CA VAL A 854 -11.33 -15.32 -3.77
C VAL A 854 -12.84 -15.54 -3.94
N ALA A 855 -13.38 -15.27 -5.13
CA ALA A 855 -14.80 -15.45 -5.44
C ALA A 855 -15.18 -16.86 -5.92
N ALA A 856 -14.23 -17.79 -6.07
CA ALA A 856 -14.49 -19.11 -6.64
C ALA A 856 -15.18 -20.04 -5.63
N PRO A 857 -16.33 -20.67 -5.97
CA PRO A 857 -17.05 -21.58 -5.07
C PRO A 857 -16.22 -22.79 -4.61
N VAL A 858 -15.23 -23.19 -5.41
CA VAL A 858 -14.36 -24.35 -5.14
C VAL A 858 -13.56 -24.23 -3.84
N LEU A 859 -13.41 -23.03 -3.27
CA LEU A 859 -12.72 -22.82 -1.99
C LEU A 859 -13.47 -23.38 -0.78
N ASP A 860 -14.75 -23.73 -0.96
CA ASP A 860 -15.56 -24.34 0.10
C ASP A 860 -15.50 -25.88 0.07
N ASP A 861 -14.89 -26.48 -0.96
CA ASP A 861 -14.59 -27.91 -0.98
C ASP A 861 -13.60 -28.28 0.15
N PRO A 862 -13.84 -29.38 0.91
CA PRO A 862 -13.02 -29.74 2.06
C PRO A 862 -11.52 -29.90 1.77
N LEU A 863 -11.15 -30.40 0.58
CA LEU A 863 -9.75 -30.60 0.20
C LEU A 863 -9.01 -29.27 0.07
N LEU A 864 -9.65 -28.28 -0.58
CA LEU A 864 -9.07 -26.96 -0.74
C LEU A 864 -9.13 -26.16 0.56
N ALA A 865 -10.23 -26.27 1.30
CA ALA A 865 -10.45 -25.63 2.59
C ALA A 865 -9.37 -26.00 3.63
N ALA A 866 -8.86 -27.24 3.59
CA ALA A 866 -7.79 -27.71 4.47
C ALA A 866 -6.49 -26.88 4.33
N THR A 867 -6.29 -26.18 3.21
CA THR A 867 -5.15 -25.26 3.02
C THR A 867 -5.11 -24.16 4.07
N LEU A 868 -6.25 -23.76 4.64
CA LEU A 868 -6.32 -22.79 5.73
C LEU A 868 -5.43 -23.18 6.90
N GLN A 869 -5.41 -24.47 7.25
CA GLN A 869 -4.64 -24.98 8.40
C GLN A 869 -3.13 -24.81 8.17
N ARG A 870 -2.66 -24.88 6.93
CA ARG A 870 -1.25 -24.71 6.57
C ARG A 870 -0.79 -23.24 6.67
N ALA A 871 -1.73 -22.30 6.81
CA ALA A 871 -1.42 -20.88 6.93
C ALA A 871 -1.11 -20.45 8.37
N PHE A 872 -1.50 -21.24 9.38
CA PHE A 872 -1.42 -20.86 10.79
C PHE A 872 -0.51 -21.82 11.58
N PRO A 873 0.06 -21.35 12.71
CA PRO A 873 0.76 -22.20 13.67
C PRO A 873 -0.07 -23.41 14.13
N ARG A 874 0.57 -24.55 14.31
CA ARG A 874 -0.02 -25.83 14.73
C ARG A 874 -0.81 -25.71 16.01
N GLN A 875 -0.34 -24.90 16.97
CA GLN A 875 -1.04 -24.64 18.23
C GLN A 875 -2.46 -24.08 18.00
N LEU A 876 -2.65 -23.18 17.03
CA LEU A 876 -3.98 -22.65 16.67
C LEU A 876 -4.80 -23.68 15.90
N VAL A 877 -4.16 -24.44 15.02
CA VAL A 877 -4.83 -25.48 14.25
C VAL A 877 -5.40 -26.56 15.17
N GLU A 878 -4.63 -27.02 16.15
CA GLU A 878 -5.05 -28.07 17.09
C GLU A 878 -6.01 -27.54 18.17
N GLY A 879 -5.77 -26.32 18.69
CA GLY A 879 -6.57 -25.75 19.79
C GLY A 879 -7.83 -25.01 19.36
N HIS A 880 -7.88 -24.46 18.13
CA HIS A 880 -8.90 -23.51 17.69
C HIS A 880 -9.40 -23.75 16.25
N ALA A 881 -9.41 -25.00 15.77
CA ALA A 881 -9.84 -25.38 14.42
C ALA A 881 -11.23 -24.82 14.02
N GLU A 882 -12.20 -24.85 14.93
CA GLU A 882 -13.56 -24.37 14.67
C GLU A 882 -13.61 -22.85 14.45
N ALA A 883 -12.86 -22.10 15.27
CA ALA A 883 -12.74 -20.65 15.12
C ALA A 883 -12.00 -20.28 13.82
N LEU A 884 -10.96 -21.04 13.46
CA LEU A 884 -10.30 -20.91 12.17
C LEU A 884 -11.28 -21.11 11.00
N GLY A 885 -12.16 -22.12 11.09
CA GLY A 885 -13.22 -22.35 10.10
C GLY A 885 -14.16 -21.15 9.89
N ARG A 886 -14.32 -20.28 10.88
CA ARG A 886 -15.12 -19.05 10.84
C ARG A 886 -14.32 -17.77 10.61
N HIS A 887 -13.01 -17.88 10.39
CA HIS A 887 -12.13 -16.72 10.22
C HIS A 887 -12.66 -15.76 9.15
N LYS A 888 -12.73 -14.46 9.46
CA LYS A 888 -13.35 -13.45 8.59
C LYS A 888 -12.70 -13.33 7.21
N LEU A 889 -11.41 -13.61 7.12
CA LEU A 889 -10.64 -13.64 5.86
C LEU A 889 -10.35 -15.07 5.36
N ARG A 890 -11.15 -16.07 5.77
CA ARG A 890 -10.90 -17.49 5.43
C ARG A 890 -10.66 -17.67 3.92
N ARG A 891 -11.52 -17.08 3.09
CA ARG A 891 -11.46 -17.23 1.63
C ARG A 891 -10.20 -16.56 1.04
N GLU A 892 -9.87 -15.37 1.52
CA GLU A 892 -8.70 -14.62 1.09
C GLU A 892 -7.39 -15.30 1.50
N ILE A 893 -7.34 -15.90 2.70
CA ILE A 893 -6.18 -16.69 3.17
C ILE A 893 -6.02 -17.93 2.30
N ILE A 894 -7.08 -18.72 2.09
CA ILE A 894 -7.02 -19.93 1.25
C ILE A 894 -6.59 -19.56 -0.18
N ALA A 895 -7.21 -18.55 -0.78
CA ALA A 895 -6.87 -18.10 -2.12
C ALA A 895 -5.40 -17.68 -2.25
N THR A 896 -4.89 -16.95 -1.26
CA THR A 896 -3.48 -16.51 -1.22
C THR A 896 -2.53 -17.69 -1.11
N GLN A 897 -2.80 -18.63 -0.20
CA GLN A 897 -1.95 -19.81 -0.02
C GLN A 897 -1.95 -20.70 -1.26
N LEU A 898 -3.10 -20.93 -1.87
CA LEU A 898 -3.21 -21.70 -3.12
C LEU A 898 -2.51 -21.00 -4.30
N ALA A 899 -2.64 -19.67 -4.41
CA ALA A 899 -1.95 -18.91 -5.45
C ALA A 899 -0.43 -18.96 -5.28
N ASN A 900 0.06 -18.83 -4.04
CA ASN A 900 1.47 -19.00 -3.72
C ASN A 900 1.96 -20.40 -4.08
N ASP A 901 1.27 -21.44 -3.62
CA ASP A 901 1.64 -22.83 -3.84
C ASP A 901 1.68 -23.20 -5.34
N LEU A 902 0.62 -22.87 -6.07
CA LEU A 902 0.51 -23.14 -7.50
C LEU A 902 1.62 -22.43 -8.30
N VAL A 903 1.81 -21.13 -8.08
CA VAL A 903 2.84 -20.39 -8.83
C VAL A 903 4.24 -20.83 -8.44
N ASN A 904 4.49 -21.13 -7.15
CA ASN A 904 5.80 -21.56 -6.68
C ASN A 904 6.23 -22.90 -7.29
N HIS A 905 5.30 -23.87 -7.42
CA HIS A 905 5.61 -25.17 -8.00
C HIS A 905 5.48 -25.18 -9.53
N MET A 906 4.39 -24.63 -10.09
CA MET A 906 4.04 -24.83 -11.50
C MET A 906 4.54 -23.72 -12.43
N GLY A 907 4.91 -22.56 -11.87
CA GLY A 907 5.45 -21.41 -12.60
C GLY A 907 4.40 -20.42 -13.12
N ILE A 908 4.90 -19.27 -13.60
CA ILE A 908 4.14 -18.07 -13.98
C ILE A 908 3.04 -18.34 -15.01
N THR A 909 3.33 -19.18 -16.02
CA THR A 909 2.47 -19.34 -17.20
C THR A 909 1.51 -20.53 -17.12
N PHE A 910 1.58 -21.32 -16.04
CA PHE A 910 0.83 -22.58 -15.90
C PHE A 910 -0.68 -22.40 -16.00
N LEU A 911 -1.25 -21.47 -15.23
CA LEU A 911 -2.69 -21.21 -15.19
C LEU A 911 -3.24 -20.94 -16.59
N ARG A 912 -2.65 -19.95 -17.29
CA ARG A 912 -3.07 -19.56 -18.64
C ARG A 912 -2.93 -20.70 -19.65
N ARG A 913 -1.88 -21.50 -19.53
CA ARG A 913 -1.69 -22.66 -20.40
C ARG A 913 -2.82 -23.67 -20.21
N MET A 914 -3.22 -23.94 -18.97
CA MET A 914 -4.35 -24.82 -18.68
C MET A 914 -5.67 -24.23 -19.20
N GLU A 915 -5.91 -22.92 -19.02
CA GLU A 915 -7.10 -22.24 -19.57
C GLU A 915 -7.18 -22.42 -21.09
N GLN A 916 -6.07 -22.17 -21.79
CA GLN A 916 -6.00 -22.29 -23.25
C GLN A 916 -6.14 -23.73 -23.74
N SER A 917 -5.53 -24.69 -23.05
CA SER A 917 -5.49 -26.08 -23.52
C SER A 917 -6.71 -26.91 -23.11
N THR A 918 -7.49 -26.47 -22.13
CA THR A 918 -8.66 -27.22 -21.60
C THR A 918 -9.97 -26.44 -21.66
N GLY A 919 -9.94 -25.11 -21.73
CA GLY A 919 -11.12 -24.26 -21.59
C GLY A 919 -11.66 -24.15 -20.17
N ALA A 920 -10.98 -24.74 -19.18
CA ALA A 920 -11.40 -24.69 -17.78
C ALA A 920 -11.21 -23.31 -17.15
N ASN A 921 -12.06 -22.97 -16.19
CA ASN A 921 -11.92 -21.75 -15.40
C ASN A 921 -10.87 -21.90 -14.28
N VAL A 922 -10.50 -20.79 -13.65
CA VAL A 922 -9.47 -20.74 -12.60
C VAL A 922 -9.76 -21.70 -11.45
N GLY A 923 -11.01 -21.73 -10.97
CA GLY A 923 -11.40 -22.58 -9.85
C GLY A 923 -11.18 -24.06 -10.16
N GLN A 924 -11.59 -24.50 -11.36
CA GLN A 924 -11.40 -25.88 -11.82
C GLN A 924 -9.91 -26.23 -11.94
N ILE A 925 -9.10 -25.34 -12.51
CA ILE A 925 -7.65 -25.57 -12.68
C ILE A 925 -6.95 -25.71 -11.33
N VAL A 926 -7.27 -24.82 -10.38
CA VAL A 926 -6.71 -24.88 -9.03
C VAL A 926 -7.15 -26.15 -8.31
N ALA A 927 -8.43 -26.55 -8.40
CA ALA A 927 -8.91 -27.80 -7.82
C ALA A 927 -8.19 -29.03 -8.40
N ALA A 928 -8.08 -29.12 -9.72
CA ALA A 928 -7.38 -30.21 -10.38
C ALA A 928 -5.89 -30.25 -10.01
N TYR A 929 -5.25 -29.09 -9.85
CA TYR A 929 -3.88 -28.99 -9.37
C TYR A 929 -3.72 -29.47 -7.93
N VAL A 930 -4.59 -29.00 -7.01
CA VAL A 930 -4.57 -29.42 -5.61
C VAL A 930 -4.78 -30.93 -5.53
N LEU A 931 -5.74 -31.48 -6.26
CA LEU A 931 -5.98 -32.91 -6.35
C LEU A 931 -4.73 -33.66 -6.87
N ALA A 932 -4.12 -33.21 -7.97
CA ALA A 932 -2.90 -33.80 -8.49
C ALA A 932 -1.74 -33.76 -7.49
N ARG A 933 -1.59 -32.64 -6.75
CA ARG A 933 -0.57 -32.46 -5.71
C ARG A 933 -0.74 -33.47 -4.60
N GLU A 934 -1.96 -33.65 -4.09
CA GLU A 934 -2.26 -34.55 -2.97
C GLU A 934 -2.20 -36.03 -3.39
N VAL A 935 -2.73 -36.39 -4.57
CA VAL A 935 -2.73 -37.76 -5.10
C VAL A 935 -1.31 -38.29 -5.33
N PHE A 936 -0.41 -37.44 -5.83
CA PHE A 936 0.97 -37.83 -6.14
C PHE A 936 1.99 -37.43 -5.05
N HIS A 937 1.55 -36.91 -3.91
CA HIS A 937 2.44 -36.47 -2.83
C HIS A 937 3.55 -35.52 -3.32
N ILE A 938 3.17 -34.57 -4.17
CA ILE A 938 4.13 -33.67 -4.84
C ILE A 938 4.83 -32.77 -3.82
N ALA A 939 4.11 -32.30 -2.79
CA ALA A 939 4.67 -31.41 -1.78
C ALA A 939 5.77 -32.12 -0.96
N GLU A 940 5.56 -33.38 -0.59
CA GLU A 940 6.53 -34.21 0.12
C GLU A 940 7.75 -34.52 -0.76
N ALA A 941 7.55 -34.77 -2.05
CA ALA A 941 8.63 -35.01 -3.00
C ALA A 941 9.51 -33.76 -3.20
N PHE A 942 8.90 -32.57 -3.30
CA PHE A 942 9.65 -31.30 -3.32
C PHE A 942 10.47 -31.13 -2.04
N ALA A 943 9.85 -31.31 -0.87
CA ALA A 943 10.54 -31.17 0.42
C ALA A 943 11.72 -32.16 0.57
N ALA A 944 11.60 -33.38 0.04
CA ALA A 944 12.69 -34.35 0.03
C ALA A 944 13.89 -33.89 -0.83
N ILE A 945 13.64 -33.23 -1.96
CA ILE A 945 14.70 -32.65 -2.81
C ILE A 945 15.34 -31.44 -2.11
N GLU A 946 14.53 -30.59 -1.47
CA GLU A 946 14.98 -29.39 -0.75
C GLU A 946 15.93 -29.73 0.42
N GLN A 947 15.74 -30.89 1.06
CA GLN A 947 16.66 -31.38 2.10
C GLN A 947 18.08 -31.68 1.58
N LEU A 948 18.27 -31.77 0.26
CA LEU A 948 19.57 -32.02 -0.38
C LEU A 948 20.35 -30.73 -0.68
N ASP A 949 19.89 -29.59 -0.16
CA ASP A 949 20.58 -28.30 -0.31
C ASP A 949 22.04 -28.40 0.13
N ASN A 950 22.94 -27.90 -0.73
CA ASN A 950 24.41 -27.97 -0.58
C ASN A 950 24.98 -29.40 -0.51
N GLN A 951 24.17 -30.43 -0.74
CA GLN A 951 24.61 -31.84 -0.86
C GLN A 951 24.67 -32.28 -2.32
N LEU A 952 23.79 -31.73 -3.17
CA LEU A 952 23.80 -31.92 -4.62
C LEU A 952 24.04 -30.59 -5.36
N PRO A 953 24.58 -30.64 -6.59
CA PRO A 953 24.62 -29.48 -7.47
C PRO A 953 23.21 -28.89 -7.66
N ALA A 954 23.11 -27.56 -7.63
CA ALA A 954 21.81 -26.87 -7.75
C ALA A 954 21.10 -27.18 -9.07
N GLU A 955 21.83 -27.34 -10.18
CA GLU A 955 21.27 -27.70 -11.49
C GLU A 955 20.56 -29.06 -11.46
N LEU A 956 21.15 -30.05 -10.80
CA LEU A 956 20.56 -31.38 -10.64
C LEU A 956 19.29 -31.34 -9.77
N GLN A 957 19.27 -30.54 -8.70
CA GLN A 957 18.05 -30.33 -7.91
C GLN A 957 16.93 -29.72 -8.76
N LEU A 958 17.25 -28.71 -9.59
CA LEU A 958 16.28 -28.07 -10.48
C LEU A 958 15.75 -29.07 -11.51
N GLU A 959 16.60 -29.96 -12.04
CA GLU A 959 16.18 -31.04 -12.92
C GLU A 959 15.16 -31.98 -12.27
N LEU A 960 15.44 -32.46 -11.06
CA LEU A 960 14.52 -33.31 -10.28
C LEU A 960 13.19 -32.60 -10.03
N MET A 961 13.22 -31.31 -9.69
CA MET A 961 11.99 -30.52 -9.51
C MET A 961 11.20 -30.38 -10.81
N HIS A 962 11.85 -30.20 -11.96
CA HIS A 962 11.16 -30.16 -13.26
C HIS A 962 10.46 -31.49 -13.60
N GLU A 963 10.97 -32.63 -13.16
CA GLU A 963 10.27 -33.91 -13.29
C GLU A 963 8.95 -33.92 -12.51
N LEU A 964 8.95 -33.41 -11.28
CA LEU A 964 7.74 -33.29 -10.48
C LEU A 964 6.74 -32.31 -11.10
N VAL A 965 7.21 -31.19 -11.65
CA VAL A 965 6.36 -30.23 -12.38
C VAL A 965 5.73 -30.87 -13.61
N ARG A 966 6.47 -31.72 -14.34
CA ARG A 966 5.92 -32.47 -15.48
C ARG A 966 4.80 -33.42 -15.05
N LEU A 967 5.01 -34.19 -13.99
CA LEU A 967 4.01 -35.10 -13.42
C LEU A 967 2.75 -34.34 -12.98
N ALA A 968 2.91 -33.28 -12.17
CA ALA A 968 1.79 -32.49 -11.68
C ALA A 968 1.00 -31.82 -12.82
N ARG A 969 1.69 -31.35 -13.87
CA ARG A 969 1.06 -30.76 -15.06
C ARG A 969 0.23 -31.79 -15.83
N GLY A 970 0.77 -32.98 -16.05
CA GLY A 970 0.06 -34.08 -16.70
C GLY A 970 -1.20 -34.46 -15.91
N ALA A 971 -1.05 -34.75 -14.63
CA ALA A 971 -2.14 -35.13 -13.73
C ALA A 971 -3.24 -34.06 -13.65
N THR A 972 -2.87 -32.78 -13.50
CA THR A 972 -3.84 -31.67 -13.49
C THR A 972 -4.69 -31.67 -14.77
N ARG A 973 -4.03 -31.77 -15.93
CA ARG A 973 -4.73 -31.75 -17.22
C ARG A 973 -5.63 -32.96 -17.42
N TRP A 974 -5.24 -34.14 -16.91
CA TRP A 974 -6.08 -35.35 -16.97
C TRP A 974 -7.37 -35.18 -16.19
N PHE A 975 -7.31 -34.71 -14.94
CA PHE A 975 -8.51 -34.46 -14.14
C PHE A 975 -9.44 -33.45 -14.83
N LEU A 976 -8.88 -32.36 -15.39
CA LEU A 976 -9.66 -31.37 -16.15
C LEU A 976 -10.34 -31.98 -17.38
N ARG A 977 -9.65 -32.82 -18.14
CA ARG A 977 -10.21 -33.43 -19.37
C ARG A 977 -11.23 -34.52 -19.08
N ARG A 978 -11.08 -35.25 -17.97
CA ARG A 978 -11.92 -36.42 -17.65
C ARG A 978 -13.15 -36.08 -16.82
N ARG A 979 -13.05 -35.13 -15.89
CA ARG A 979 -14.18 -34.71 -15.05
C ARG A 979 -14.78 -33.40 -15.52
N GLY A 980 -13.97 -32.49 -16.05
CA GLY A 980 -14.45 -31.21 -16.58
C GLY A 980 -15.26 -30.42 -15.53
N PRO A 981 -16.50 -30.01 -15.83
CA PRO A 981 -17.38 -29.33 -14.88
C PRO A 981 -17.78 -30.15 -13.65
N GLU A 982 -17.71 -31.48 -13.71
CA GLU A 982 -18.16 -32.40 -12.65
C GLU A 982 -17.05 -32.79 -11.67
N LEU A 983 -15.92 -32.07 -11.67
CA LEU A 983 -14.81 -32.36 -10.77
C LEU A 983 -15.19 -32.06 -9.30
N GLU A 984 -15.24 -33.10 -8.48
CA GLU A 984 -15.43 -33.02 -7.02
C GLU A 984 -14.10 -33.38 -6.30
N PRO A 985 -13.26 -32.39 -5.95
CA PRO A 985 -11.88 -32.65 -5.53
C PRO A 985 -11.74 -33.59 -4.33
N SER A 986 -12.57 -33.42 -3.28
CA SER A 986 -12.54 -34.32 -2.12
C SER A 986 -12.88 -35.77 -2.47
N VAL A 987 -13.92 -35.99 -3.29
CA VAL A 987 -14.35 -37.35 -3.68
C VAL A 987 -13.29 -38.03 -4.53
N GLU A 988 -12.72 -37.30 -5.48
CA GLU A 988 -11.63 -37.82 -6.32
C GLU A 988 -10.38 -38.10 -5.50
N ALA A 989 -10.05 -37.28 -4.49
CA ALA A 989 -8.90 -37.51 -3.63
C ALA A 989 -9.06 -38.80 -2.79
N GLU A 990 -10.23 -39.00 -2.19
CA GLU A 990 -10.56 -40.24 -1.45
C GLU A 990 -10.47 -41.48 -2.34
N HIS A 991 -10.82 -41.34 -3.61
CA HIS A 991 -10.74 -42.41 -4.59
C HIS A 991 -9.30 -42.68 -5.07
N PHE A 992 -8.57 -41.66 -5.54
CA PHE A 992 -7.29 -41.84 -6.23
C PHE A 992 -6.09 -41.91 -5.29
N ALA A 993 -6.03 -41.09 -4.23
CA ALA A 993 -4.83 -40.98 -3.38
C ALA A 993 -4.41 -42.30 -2.70
N PRO A 994 -5.29 -43.08 -2.03
CA PRO A 994 -4.88 -44.33 -1.40
C PRO A 994 -4.43 -45.39 -2.43
N ARG A 995 -5.07 -45.43 -3.60
CA ARG A 995 -4.73 -46.38 -4.68
C ARG A 995 -3.40 -46.05 -5.34
N ILE A 996 -3.15 -44.76 -5.64
CA ILE A 996 -1.85 -44.32 -6.14
C ILE A 996 -0.75 -44.61 -5.12
N ARG A 997 -0.99 -44.38 -3.82
CA ARG A 997 -0.01 -44.73 -2.78
C ARG A 997 0.32 -46.23 -2.78
N ALA A 998 -0.68 -47.10 -2.88
CA ALA A 998 -0.48 -48.54 -2.94
C ALA A 998 0.30 -48.95 -4.20
N LEU A 999 -0.05 -48.41 -5.36
CA LEU A 999 0.63 -48.69 -6.62
C LEU A 999 2.07 -48.17 -6.64
N ASN A 1000 2.31 -47.00 -6.05
CA ASN A 1000 3.64 -46.39 -6.04
C ASN A 1000 4.65 -47.21 -5.20
N ALA A 1001 4.19 -47.93 -4.18
CA ALA A 1001 5.06 -48.74 -3.31
C ALA A 1001 5.74 -49.92 -4.02
N GLY A 1002 5.16 -50.42 -5.12
CA GLY A 1002 5.68 -51.53 -5.93
C GLY A 1002 5.86 -51.18 -7.41
N PHE A 1003 5.95 -49.88 -7.73
CA PHE A 1003 5.86 -49.37 -9.10
C PHE A 1003 6.92 -49.95 -10.05
N ASP A 1004 8.17 -49.99 -9.62
CA ASP A 1004 9.30 -50.52 -10.39
C ASP A 1004 9.17 -52.03 -10.67
N GLY A 1005 8.49 -52.78 -9.79
CA GLY A 1005 8.17 -54.18 -10.01
C GLY A 1005 7.05 -54.44 -11.02
N MET A 1006 6.25 -53.42 -11.35
CA MET A 1006 5.15 -53.52 -12.32
C MET A 1006 5.57 -53.15 -13.75
N LEU A 1007 6.72 -52.49 -13.92
CA LEU A 1007 7.22 -52.13 -15.24
C LEU A 1007 7.73 -53.38 -15.97
N GLU A 1008 7.36 -53.50 -17.25
CA GLU A 1008 7.76 -54.60 -18.13
C GLU A 1008 8.33 -54.06 -19.45
N GLY A 1009 9.13 -54.89 -20.13
CA GLY A 1009 9.70 -54.59 -21.45
C GLY A 1009 10.52 -53.29 -21.50
N SER A 1010 10.43 -52.59 -22.64
CA SER A 1010 11.15 -51.34 -22.91
C SER A 1010 10.89 -50.22 -21.89
N VAL A 1011 9.72 -50.21 -21.24
CA VAL A 1011 9.37 -49.23 -20.20
C VAL A 1011 10.26 -49.38 -18.98
N ARG A 1012 10.53 -50.64 -18.58
CA ARG A 1012 11.40 -50.94 -17.44
C ARG A 1012 12.85 -50.55 -17.73
N GLU A 1013 13.33 -50.80 -18.95
CA GLU A 1013 14.69 -50.45 -19.39
C GLU A 1013 14.91 -48.93 -19.34
N LEU A 1014 14.00 -48.14 -19.94
CA LEU A 1014 14.05 -46.67 -19.90
C LEU A 1014 14.00 -46.11 -18.48
N TRP A 1015 13.16 -46.70 -17.62
CA TRP A 1015 13.10 -46.31 -16.21
C TRP A 1015 14.41 -46.62 -15.48
N GLN A 1016 14.98 -47.82 -15.71
CA GLN A 1016 16.23 -48.24 -15.06
C GLN A 1016 17.41 -47.35 -15.49
N GLU A 1017 17.52 -46.99 -16.77
CA GLU A 1017 18.56 -46.08 -17.25
C GLU A 1017 18.49 -44.72 -16.57
N ARG A 1018 17.29 -44.14 -16.45
CA ARG A 1018 17.09 -42.86 -15.74
C ARG A 1018 17.36 -42.97 -14.24
N PHE A 1019 16.97 -44.09 -13.63
CA PHE A 1019 17.27 -44.35 -12.23
C PHE A 1019 18.78 -44.43 -12.00
N ASP A 1020 19.49 -45.20 -12.81
CA ASP A 1020 20.95 -45.37 -12.73
C ASP A 1020 21.68 -44.03 -12.96
N TYR A 1021 21.20 -43.20 -13.89
CA TYR A 1021 21.70 -41.84 -14.09
C TYR A 1021 21.63 -41.00 -12.81
N PHE A 1022 20.47 -40.94 -12.15
CA PHE A 1022 20.31 -40.16 -10.91
C PHE A 1022 21.13 -40.73 -9.75
N ILE A 1023 21.21 -42.06 -9.63
CA ILE A 1023 22.06 -42.71 -8.61
C ILE A 1023 23.53 -42.35 -8.83
N GLN A 1024 24.02 -42.42 -10.07
CA GLN A 1024 25.40 -42.04 -10.42
C GLN A 1024 25.68 -40.56 -10.15
N ALA A 1025 24.66 -39.70 -10.31
CA ALA A 1025 24.72 -38.29 -9.98
C ALA A 1025 24.63 -37.98 -8.46
N GLY A 1026 24.51 -39.00 -7.61
CA GLY A 1026 24.51 -38.88 -6.15
C GLY A 1026 23.13 -38.70 -5.51
N VAL A 1027 22.05 -38.81 -6.28
CA VAL A 1027 20.68 -38.66 -5.76
C VAL A 1027 20.31 -39.86 -4.89
N PRO A 1028 19.74 -39.66 -3.68
CA PRO A 1028 19.28 -40.77 -2.85
C PRO A 1028 18.25 -41.66 -3.57
N ALA A 1029 18.38 -42.98 -3.39
CA ALA A 1029 17.58 -43.95 -4.13
C ALA A 1029 16.05 -43.76 -4.09
N PRO A 1030 15.42 -43.38 -2.95
CA PRO A 1030 13.99 -43.10 -2.93
C PRO A 1030 13.57 -41.95 -3.87
N ILE A 1031 14.37 -40.89 -3.93
CA ILE A 1031 14.12 -39.71 -4.77
C ILE A 1031 14.41 -40.05 -6.24
N ALA A 1032 15.52 -40.74 -6.52
CA ALA A 1032 15.88 -41.20 -7.85
C ALA A 1032 14.79 -42.11 -8.45
N ARG A 1033 14.25 -43.05 -7.67
CA ARG A 1033 13.17 -43.97 -8.08
C ARG A 1033 11.93 -43.19 -8.52
N GLN A 1034 11.51 -42.22 -7.72
CA GLN A 1034 10.34 -41.39 -8.02
C GLN A 1034 10.59 -40.49 -9.25
N ALA A 1035 11.73 -39.82 -9.31
CA ALA A 1035 12.09 -38.92 -10.42
C ALA A 1035 12.14 -39.66 -11.76
N ALA A 1036 12.79 -40.82 -11.80
CA ALA A 1036 12.82 -41.69 -12.98
C ALA A 1036 11.42 -42.19 -13.38
N GLY A 1037 10.54 -42.41 -12.39
CA GLY A 1037 9.17 -42.90 -12.58
C GLY A 1037 8.16 -41.86 -13.08
N THR A 1038 8.42 -40.56 -12.93
CA THR A 1038 7.44 -39.47 -13.17
C THR A 1038 6.68 -39.55 -14.50
N VAL A 1039 7.33 -39.96 -15.58
CA VAL A 1039 6.72 -40.11 -16.92
C VAL A 1039 5.61 -41.17 -16.94
N HIS A 1040 5.76 -42.21 -16.11
CA HIS A 1040 4.87 -43.36 -16.05
C HIS A 1040 3.96 -43.34 -14.81
N LEU A 1041 4.31 -42.63 -13.74
CA LEU A 1041 3.45 -42.48 -12.56
C LEU A 1041 2.10 -41.87 -12.92
N TYR A 1042 2.10 -40.92 -13.86
CA TYR A 1042 0.88 -40.32 -14.39
C TYR A 1042 -0.09 -41.35 -15.00
N THR A 1043 0.41 -42.40 -15.66
CA THR A 1043 -0.46 -43.40 -16.32
C THR A 1043 -1.23 -44.27 -15.34
N LEU A 1044 -0.85 -44.27 -14.05
CA LEU A 1044 -1.57 -44.96 -13.00
C LEU A 1044 -3.00 -44.42 -12.80
N LEU A 1045 -3.28 -43.17 -13.17
CA LEU A 1045 -4.65 -42.64 -13.18
C LEU A 1045 -5.53 -43.42 -14.18
N GLY A 1046 -4.97 -43.73 -15.36
CA GLY A 1046 -5.61 -44.58 -16.35
C GLY A 1046 -5.78 -46.04 -15.89
N VAL A 1047 -4.80 -46.56 -15.15
CA VAL A 1047 -4.85 -47.91 -14.54
C VAL A 1047 -6.01 -48.00 -13.55
N ILE A 1048 -6.13 -47.06 -12.61
CA ILE A 1048 -7.21 -47.05 -11.60
C ILE A 1048 -8.57 -47.01 -12.30
N ARG A 1049 -8.73 -46.16 -13.31
CA ARG A 1049 -9.99 -46.10 -14.07
C ARG A 1049 -10.30 -47.41 -14.80
N ALA A 1050 -9.29 -48.04 -15.41
CA ALA A 1050 -9.47 -49.32 -16.08
C ALA A 1050 -9.80 -50.45 -15.09
N ALA A 1051 -9.22 -50.42 -13.89
CA ALA A 1051 -9.60 -51.31 -12.79
C ALA A 1051 -11.05 -51.09 -12.37
N ASP A 1052 -11.51 -49.85 -12.20
CA ASP A 1052 -12.92 -49.57 -11.89
C ASP A 1052 -13.87 -50.08 -12.99
N ALA A 1053 -13.49 -49.92 -14.27
CA ALA A 1053 -14.29 -50.34 -15.40
C ALA A 1053 -14.35 -51.87 -15.60
N THR A 1054 -13.33 -52.60 -15.15
CA THR A 1054 -13.20 -54.06 -15.37
C THR A 1054 -13.47 -54.87 -14.10
N GLY A 1055 -13.35 -54.28 -12.91
CA GLY A 1055 -13.40 -54.98 -11.63
C GLY A 1055 -12.13 -55.78 -11.31
N GLU A 1056 -11.07 -55.65 -12.12
CA GLU A 1056 -9.80 -56.37 -11.92
C GLU A 1056 -8.86 -55.61 -10.96
N PRO A 1057 -7.97 -56.31 -10.23
CA PRO A 1057 -7.02 -55.66 -9.30
C PRO A 1057 -6.07 -54.69 -10.01
N GLU A 1058 -5.79 -53.53 -9.41
CA GLU A 1058 -5.03 -52.45 -10.05
C GLU A 1058 -3.62 -52.89 -10.50
N GLU A 1059 -2.94 -53.75 -9.74
CA GLU A 1059 -1.63 -54.28 -10.09
C GLU A 1059 -1.66 -55.14 -11.37
N LYS A 1060 -2.73 -55.93 -11.54
CA LYS A 1060 -2.93 -56.74 -12.75
C LYS A 1060 -3.21 -55.86 -13.95
N VAL A 1061 -4.03 -54.82 -13.78
CA VAL A 1061 -4.32 -53.83 -14.82
C VAL A 1061 -3.05 -53.09 -15.24
N ALA A 1062 -2.22 -52.69 -14.27
CA ALA A 1062 -0.93 -52.03 -14.54
C ALA A 1062 -0.01 -52.91 -15.39
N LYS A 1063 0.16 -54.19 -15.02
CA LYS A 1063 0.98 -55.13 -15.79
C LYS A 1063 0.46 -55.28 -17.21
N VAL A 1064 -0.84 -55.56 -17.39
CA VAL A 1064 -1.45 -55.66 -18.74
C VAL A 1064 -1.21 -54.38 -19.56
N LEU A 1065 -1.39 -53.20 -18.95
CA LEU A 1065 -1.16 -51.91 -19.62
C LEU A 1065 0.29 -51.74 -20.09
N PHE A 1066 1.27 -52.06 -19.24
CA PHE A 1066 2.69 -51.92 -19.58
C PHE A 1066 3.17 -52.97 -20.59
N THR A 1067 2.71 -54.22 -20.46
CA THR A 1067 2.98 -55.28 -21.44
C THR A 1067 2.41 -54.89 -22.81
N LEU A 1068 1.13 -54.49 -22.86
CA LEU A 1068 0.46 -54.06 -24.09
C LEU A 1068 1.13 -52.82 -24.71
N GLY A 1069 1.47 -51.82 -23.89
CA GLY A 1069 2.17 -50.63 -24.36
C GLY A 1069 3.52 -50.96 -25.00
N SER A 1070 4.26 -51.92 -24.45
CA SER A 1070 5.54 -52.39 -25.00
C SER A 1070 5.36 -53.12 -26.33
N GLU A 1071 4.40 -54.03 -26.43
CA GLU A 1071 4.07 -54.73 -27.69
C GLU A 1071 3.63 -53.77 -28.80
N LEU A 1072 2.87 -52.74 -28.44
CA LEU A 1072 2.43 -51.69 -29.36
C LEU A 1072 3.51 -50.63 -29.66
N GLN A 1073 4.68 -50.70 -29.02
CA GLN A 1073 5.77 -49.71 -29.16
C GLN A 1073 5.35 -48.27 -28.80
N LEU A 1074 4.38 -48.12 -27.90
CA LEU A 1074 3.87 -46.81 -27.48
C LEU A 1074 4.85 -45.97 -26.67
N PRO A 1075 5.75 -46.53 -25.83
CA PRO A 1075 6.79 -45.74 -25.16
C PRO A 1075 7.65 -44.98 -26.17
N TRP A 1076 8.12 -45.67 -27.21
CA TRP A 1076 8.89 -45.06 -28.29
C TRP A 1076 8.08 -43.98 -29.04
N LEU A 1077 6.81 -44.25 -29.36
CA LEU A 1077 5.96 -43.26 -30.03
C LEU A 1077 5.72 -42.03 -29.15
N GLY A 1078 5.58 -42.23 -27.83
CA GLY A 1078 5.50 -41.17 -26.84
C GLY A 1078 6.76 -40.29 -26.81
N GLU A 1079 7.95 -40.89 -26.90
CA GLU A 1079 9.21 -40.15 -27.03
C GLU A 1079 9.27 -39.33 -28.32
N GLN A 1080 8.80 -39.87 -29.45
CA GLN A 1080 8.71 -39.12 -30.71
C GLN A 1080 7.76 -37.93 -30.58
N VAL A 1081 6.60 -38.10 -29.95
CA VAL A 1081 5.70 -36.97 -29.67
C VAL A 1081 6.37 -35.96 -28.74
N ASN A 1082 7.14 -36.41 -27.75
CA ASN A 1082 7.84 -35.52 -26.81
C ASN A 1082 8.96 -34.70 -27.47
N SER A 1083 9.66 -35.29 -28.44
CA SER A 1083 10.75 -34.65 -29.17
C SER A 1083 10.27 -33.68 -30.26
N LEU A 1084 8.97 -33.69 -30.61
CA LEU A 1084 8.41 -32.74 -31.55
C LEU A 1084 8.66 -31.28 -31.11
N PRO A 1085 9.22 -30.43 -32.00
CA PRO A 1085 9.46 -29.03 -31.69
C PRO A 1085 8.12 -28.30 -31.54
N ALA A 1086 7.99 -27.50 -30.48
CA ALA A 1086 6.79 -26.72 -30.19
C ALA A 1086 7.06 -25.22 -30.38
N ILE A 1087 7.39 -24.81 -31.60
CA ILE A 1087 7.79 -23.43 -31.94
C ILE A 1087 6.57 -22.51 -31.88
N THR A 1088 5.40 -23.01 -32.27
CA THR A 1088 4.13 -22.28 -32.27
C THR A 1088 3.16 -22.80 -31.21
N GLN A 1089 2.13 -22.01 -30.88
CA GLN A 1089 1.05 -22.45 -29.97
C GLN A 1089 0.31 -23.68 -30.51
N TRP A 1090 0.03 -23.71 -31.80
CA TRP A 1090 -0.69 -24.80 -32.44
C TRP A 1090 0.11 -26.10 -32.38
N GLN A 1091 1.42 -26.02 -32.57
CA GLN A 1091 2.33 -27.15 -32.38
C GLN A 1091 2.34 -27.62 -30.92
N ALA A 1092 2.42 -26.70 -29.95
CA ALA A 1092 2.35 -27.06 -28.53
C ALA A 1092 1.03 -27.78 -28.17
N LEU A 1093 -0.12 -27.28 -28.65
CA LEU A 1093 -1.43 -27.89 -28.46
C LEU A 1093 -1.57 -29.23 -29.18
N ALA A 1094 -1.07 -29.36 -30.41
CA ALA A 1094 -1.10 -30.62 -31.15
C ALA A 1094 -0.26 -31.70 -30.45
N ARG A 1095 0.92 -31.33 -29.94
CA ARG A 1095 1.76 -32.25 -29.15
C ARG A 1095 1.04 -32.71 -27.88
N GLU A 1096 0.36 -31.82 -27.18
CA GLU A 1096 -0.47 -32.15 -26.02
C GLU A 1096 -1.68 -33.02 -26.39
N ALA A 1097 -2.29 -32.83 -27.56
CA ALA A 1097 -3.41 -33.64 -28.04
C ALA A 1097 -2.96 -35.05 -28.42
N TYR A 1098 -1.81 -35.21 -29.08
CA TYR A 1098 -1.27 -36.53 -29.41
C TYR A 1098 -0.94 -37.34 -28.16
N ARG A 1099 -0.35 -36.72 -27.13
CA ARG A 1099 -0.12 -37.38 -25.83
C ARG A 1099 -1.40 -37.94 -25.23
N ASP A 1100 -2.46 -37.13 -25.20
CA ASP A 1100 -3.76 -37.57 -24.69
C ASP A 1100 -4.34 -38.71 -25.51
N GLN A 1101 -4.24 -38.63 -26.83
CA GLN A 1101 -4.74 -39.69 -27.70
C GLN A 1101 -4.00 -41.01 -27.42
N LEU A 1102 -2.67 -40.99 -27.33
CA LEU A 1102 -1.90 -42.20 -27.01
C LEU A 1102 -2.34 -42.82 -25.68
N GLU A 1103 -2.52 -42.00 -24.64
CA GLU A 1103 -2.98 -42.49 -23.33
C GLU A 1103 -4.41 -43.02 -23.38
N ASN A 1104 -5.31 -42.29 -24.05
CA ASN A 1104 -6.72 -42.66 -24.16
C ASN A 1104 -6.87 -44.00 -24.89
N GLN A 1105 -6.14 -44.19 -26.00
CA GLN A 1105 -6.19 -45.43 -26.76
C GLN A 1105 -5.57 -46.59 -25.99
N LEU A 1106 -4.42 -46.37 -25.33
CA LEU A 1106 -3.82 -47.41 -24.50
C LEU A 1106 -4.78 -47.86 -23.39
N SER A 1107 -5.44 -46.92 -22.70
CA SER A 1107 -6.41 -47.26 -21.66
C SER A 1107 -7.62 -48.02 -22.21
N ALA A 1108 -8.16 -47.64 -23.37
CA ALA A 1108 -9.28 -48.34 -24.00
C ALA A 1108 -8.90 -49.77 -24.41
N LEU A 1109 -7.73 -49.94 -25.03
CA LEU A 1109 -7.19 -51.24 -25.42
C LEU A 1109 -6.94 -52.13 -24.20
N THR A 1110 -6.38 -51.59 -23.10
CA THR A 1110 -6.20 -52.32 -21.84
C THR A 1110 -7.53 -52.82 -21.28
N ILE A 1111 -8.58 -51.99 -21.28
CA ILE A 1111 -9.93 -52.40 -20.82
C ILE A 1111 -10.43 -53.56 -21.69
N SER A 1112 -10.28 -53.46 -23.01
CA SER A 1112 -10.70 -54.51 -23.94
C SER A 1112 -9.96 -55.84 -23.71
N VAL A 1113 -8.64 -55.82 -23.53
CA VAL A 1113 -7.83 -57.01 -23.21
C VAL A 1113 -8.34 -57.70 -21.94
N LEU A 1114 -8.66 -56.92 -20.91
CA LEU A 1114 -9.15 -57.44 -19.63
C LEU A 1114 -10.57 -57.99 -19.70
N GLN A 1115 -11.47 -57.35 -20.46
CA GLN A 1115 -12.87 -57.79 -20.59
C GLN A 1115 -13.01 -59.07 -21.44
N ASN A 1116 -12.15 -59.26 -22.44
CA ASN A 1116 -12.16 -60.44 -23.31
C ASN A 1116 -11.33 -61.62 -22.77
N GLY A 1117 -10.55 -61.39 -21.72
CA GLY A 1117 -9.62 -62.35 -21.15
C GLY A 1117 -10.18 -63.21 -20.03
N ARG A 1118 -9.49 -64.32 -19.72
CA ARG A 1118 -9.81 -65.14 -18.53
C ARG A 1118 -9.22 -64.50 -17.28
N THR A 1119 -10.03 -64.38 -16.23
CA THR A 1119 -9.66 -63.73 -14.96
C THR A 1119 -8.40 -64.34 -14.29
N THR A 1120 -8.10 -65.62 -14.54
CA THR A 1120 -6.95 -66.34 -13.96
C THR A 1120 -5.67 -66.29 -14.80
N ALA A 1121 -5.71 -65.75 -16.02
CA ALA A 1121 -4.55 -65.69 -16.90
C ALA A 1121 -3.56 -64.59 -16.46
N SER A 1122 -2.27 -64.83 -16.71
CA SER A 1122 -1.21 -63.83 -16.51
C SER A 1122 -1.34 -62.67 -17.51
N ALA A 1123 -0.73 -61.53 -17.21
CA ALA A 1123 -0.78 -60.36 -18.10
C ALA A 1123 -0.24 -60.67 -19.51
N ALA A 1124 0.87 -61.41 -19.60
CA ALA A 1124 1.45 -61.83 -20.87
C ALA A 1124 0.53 -62.76 -21.68
N GLU A 1125 -0.15 -63.70 -21.03
CA GLU A 1125 -1.12 -64.59 -21.69
C GLU A 1125 -2.33 -63.81 -22.21
N LEU A 1126 -2.84 -62.85 -21.43
CA LEU A 1126 -3.97 -62.00 -21.82
C LEU A 1126 -3.62 -61.14 -23.04
N VAL A 1127 -2.46 -60.48 -23.03
CA VAL A 1127 -2.00 -59.66 -24.15
C VAL A 1127 -1.73 -60.52 -25.38
N SER A 1128 -1.08 -61.69 -25.23
CA SER A 1128 -0.80 -62.58 -26.36
C SER A 1128 -2.08 -63.09 -27.03
N ALA A 1129 -3.06 -63.54 -26.24
CA ALA A 1129 -4.35 -64.00 -26.76
C ALA A 1129 -5.08 -62.86 -27.50
N TRP A 1130 -5.08 -61.66 -26.93
CA TRP A 1130 -5.69 -60.51 -27.58
C TRP A 1130 -5.00 -60.13 -28.90
N LEU A 1131 -3.67 -60.21 -28.97
CA LEU A 1131 -2.91 -59.98 -30.20
C LEU A 1131 -3.22 -61.02 -31.29
N GLU A 1132 -3.42 -62.29 -30.90
CA GLU A 1132 -3.85 -63.37 -31.81
C GLU A 1132 -5.25 -63.13 -32.36
N ASP A 1133 -6.20 -62.67 -31.52
CA ASP A 1133 -7.57 -62.36 -31.93
C ASP A 1133 -7.64 -61.13 -32.85
N ASN A 1134 -6.63 -60.25 -32.81
CA ASN A 1134 -6.58 -58.97 -33.54
C ASN A 1134 -5.47 -58.88 -34.60
N GLN A 1135 -5.05 -60.01 -35.19
CA GLN A 1135 -3.89 -60.07 -36.11
C GLN A 1135 -3.95 -59.08 -37.30
N VAL A 1136 -5.12 -58.92 -37.92
CA VAL A 1136 -5.26 -58.06 -39.13
C VAL A 1136 -5.00 -56.58 -38.82
N PRO A 1137 -5.72 -55.93 -37.88
CA PRO A 1137 -5.44 -54.55 -37.53
C PRO A 1137 -4.06 -54.38 -36.86
N MET A 1138 -3.57 -55.40 -36.15
CA MET A 1138 -2.23 -55.38 -35.54
C MET A 1138 -1.10 -55.36 -36.59
N ALA A 1139 -1.22 -56.14 -37.68
CA ALA A 1139 -0.24 -56.12 -38.77
C ALA A 1139 -0.17 -54.76 -39.48
N ARG A 1140 -1.32 -54.07 -39.62
CA ARG A 1140 -1.37 -52.69 -40.15
C ARG A 1140 -0.64 -51.72 -39.23
N TRP A 1141 -0.84 -51.82 -37.91
CA TRP A 1141 -0.13 -51.01 -36.91
C TRP A 1141 1.39 -51.23 -36.95
N GLN A 1142 1.84 -52.49 -36.92
CA GLN A 1142 3.27 -52.81 -36.94
C GLN A 1142 3.97 -52.28 -38.20
N LYS A 1143 3.31 -52.38 -39.36
CA LYS A 1143 3.82 -51.85 -40.62
C LYS A 1143 4.01 -50.33 -40.54
N LEU A 1144 3.01 -49.61 -40.02
CA LEU A 1144 3.10 -48.15 -39.84
C LEU A 1144 4.24 -47.76 -38.89
N VAL A 1145 4.37 -48.43 -37.75
CA VAL A 1145 5.46 -48.16 -36.79
C VAL A 1145 6.83 -48.40 -37.42
N ALA A 1146 6.98 -49.47 -38.21
CA ALA A 1146 8.21 -49.75 -38.94
C ALA A 1146 8.52 -48.67 -39.99
N GLU A 1147 7.51 -48.19 -40.72
CA GLU A 1147 7.65 -47.08 -41.68
C GLU A 1147 8.06 -45.78 -40.98
N LEU A 1148 7.45 -45.45 -39.84
CA LEU A 1148 7.80 -44.27 -39.05
C LEU A 1148 9.26 -44.32 -38.56
N ARG A 1149 9.75 -45.49 -38.12
CA ARG A 1149 11.15 -45.67 -37.71
C ARG A 1149 12.13 -45.53 -38.88
N ALA A 1150 11.74 -45.96 -40.07
CA ALA A 1150 12.58 -45.86 -41.26
C ALA A 1150 12.63 -44.44 -41.86
N ALA A 1151 11.58 -43.63 -41.64
CA ALA A 1151 11.42 -42.31 -42.24
C ALA A 1151 12.30 -41.19 -41.64
N GLY A 1152 12.99 -41.42 -40.52
CA GLY A 1152 13.84 -40.42 -39.87
C GLY A 1152 13.09 -39.59 -38.80
N PRO A 1153 13.47 -38.32 -38.55
CA PRO A 1153 12.84 -37.49 -37.51
C PRO A 1153 11.34 -37.31 -37.74
N SER A 1154 10.54 -37.59 -36.72
CA SER A 1154 9.09 -37.48 -36.77
C SER A 1154 8.61 -36.03 -36.91
N ASP A 1155 7.56 -35.81 -37.70
CA ASP A 1155 6.87 -34.52 -37.81
C ASP A 1155 5.40 -34.59 -37.35
N TYR A 1156 4.72 -33.44 -37.30
CA TYR A 1156 3.33 -33.37 -36.83
C TYR A 1156 2.34 -34.17 -37.70
N PRO A 1157 2.39 -34.13 -39.05
CA PRO A 1157 1.58 -35.00 -39.91
C PRO A 1157 1.79 -36.49 -39.67
N MET A 1158 3.04 -36.96 -39.55
CA MET A 1158 3.35 -38.36 -39.26
C MET A 1158 2.72 -38.81 -37.94
N MET A 1159 2.80 -37.97 -36.91
CA MET A 1159 2.18 -38.27 -35.61
C MET A 1159 0.63 -38.22 -35.66
N ALA A 1160 0.04 -37.37 -36.51
CA ALA A 1160 -1.40 -37.36 -36.74
C ALA A 1160 -1.90 -38.69 -37.35
N VAL A 1161 -1.15 -39.23 -38.31
CA VAL A 1161 -1.47 -40.52 -38.93
C VAL A 1161 -1.31 -41.65 -37.91
N ALA A 1162 -0.21 -41.67 -37.16
CA ALA A 1162 0.04 -42.68 -36.13
C ALA A 1162 -1.07 -42.70 -35.07
N THR A 1163 -1.43 -41.55 -34.52
CA THR A 1163 -2.49 -41.44 -33.51
C THR A 1163 -3.87 -41.83 -34.03
N ARG A 1164 -4.18 -41.54 -35.30
CA ARG A 1164 -5.42 -41.97 -35.95
C ARG A 1164 -5.47 -43.49 -36.14
N GLU A 1165 -4.40 -44.10 -36.63
CA GLU A 1165 -4.33 -45.55 -36.85
C GLU A 1165 -4.43 -46.32 -35.52
N LEU A 1166 -3.82 -45.80 -34.45
CA LEU A 1166 -3.99 -46.35 -33.11
C LEU A 1166 -5.45 -46.23 -32.62
N ALA A 1167 -6.12 -45.13 -32.94
CA ALA A 1167 -7.54 -44.96 -32.61
C ALA A 1167 -8.45 -45.90 -33.41
N GLU A 1168 -8.14 -46.14 -34.69
CA GLU A 1168 -8.84 -47.15 -35.50
C GLU A 1168 -8.69 -48.53 -34.85
N LEU A 1169 -7.46 -48.91 -34.45
CA LEU A 1169 -7.18 -50.16 -33.72
C LEU A 1169 -8.00 -50.27 -32.44
N ALA A 1170 -8.09 -49.22 -31.61
CA ALA A 1170 -8.90 -49.24 -30.40
C ALA A 1170 -10.40 -49.34 -30.68
N SER A 1171 -10.91 -48.67 -31.72
CA SER A 1171 -12.33 -48.65 -32.06
C SER A 1171 -12.86 -49.96 -32.67
N THR A 1172 -11.99 -50.73 -33.33
CA THR A 1172 -12.38 -52.03 -33.91
C THR A 1172 -12.67 -53.11 -32.89
N VAL A 1173 -12.31 -52.88 -31.62
CA VAL A 1173 -12.33 -53.87 -30.53
C VAL A 1173 -13.48 -53.60 -29.54
N ASP A 1174 -14.23 -52.50 -29.75
CA ASP A 1174 -15.46 -52.13 -29.03
C ASP A 1174 -16.74 -52.76 -29.67
N ARG A 1175 -16.57 -53.59 -30.71
CA ARG A 1175 -17.62 -54.41 -31.34
C ARG A 1175 -17.40 -55.87 -31.02
#